data_AF-A0A971P2D6-F1
#
_entry.id   AF-A0A971P2D6-F1
#
_cell.length_a   1.000
_cell.length_b   1.000
_cell.length_c   1.000
_cell.angle_alpha   90.00
_cell.angle_beta   90.00
_cell.angle_gamma   90.00
#
_symmetry.space_group_name_H-M   'P 1'
#
loop_
_entity.id
_entity.type
_entity.pdbx_description
1 polymer ?
#
loop_
_entity_poly.entity_id
_entity_poly.type
_entity_poly.pdbx_seq_one_letter_code
_entity_poly.pdbx_strand_id
1 'polypeptide(L)'
;MKALVKKWLALLLVAGMLLGGGGGLTAYAQQPAGADSQVQIEAAAGDDGETPAGSSLPENTAMEDTPAGESAADASVPADGTVAPDPGGVPDDSVADSLPDSSNALPEDGGAADGSLPDDSVADISDADNSSGTDTSELDGDAVETEEDSAVSEADADAAPADLNALLALAATDGAEVARLLNLYDDDDAYLAALKELLVFYYSLEEASDQQAPFLAGLDVRAEALAADFAAAAEERATDPYTLGYMPGEVLVQFRTYLSEARAEQTTETLDGSLEVVLLETGNRLTTVVDIPLWQTVAQAIEAFTADPNVVFAEPDYVLRLEDESNAEDVAADYAALLAPEENMAEEALSPEAAAAPNDPDSQWHHARINTTDAWALLPDQGAGNAVTVAVIDTMPDTAHEDLAGVFLTDHIQSFDRNGVTTTREAEPSPPASNRDHATMVSGIIAANANNSLGGYGIASGNDSAYNQTVKLMALDAQGDTSYSVSSMIQAINYAVTYEAQVINMSLGGVFAESSALTTAVKNAVTADIVVVNSAGNLNMDDTKYATDAYDSYYSSLSPAQNPPARTALHYPSDYDGVLGVIWLHSSAYAVGINPRYVGSTTYSGSNYGWRKEISAPGSLIYSTTSQNATKYREGSGSSYAAPMVAAVAALVRYANPALTAQQVMDILCATATDLHIPGRDRETGYGCVNAEAAVRMALATLPPENLATAGGHGQVALSWDAVPGADGYQVYAQAPGGSMALLETLPAGTTTCTHQNLAVAGSYQYQVAPLVNLTRQNVINKKLLYTDAATDQANIATEAVRIEGVAATAAMTVTVPATGVAVTPAASTLRLTQSLQLTATVSPAAASDKTVSWASTNTAVATVDSSGLLTAVSPGNAAIRATTTDGGFIADCTVTVVTPATGVALDKGSHTLVYPGTFQLTATVSPATATDKTVSWSSLSPAVATVSSSGVVTAVGPGN
;
A
#
# COMPACT_ATOMS: atom_id res chain seq x y z
N MET A 1 39.45 -6.05 -9.69
CA MET A 1 39.31 -4.99 -10.73
C MET A 1 39.56 -3.55 -10.22
N LYS A 2 39.10 -3.18 -9.01
CA LYS A 2 39.12 -1.82 -8.40
C LYS A 2 40.46 -1.02 -8.60
N ALA A 3 41.63 -1.68 -8.66
CA ALA A 3 42.95 -1.05 -8.89
C ALA A 3 43.22 -0.51 -10.33
N LEU A 4 42.60 -1.05 -11.39
CA LEU A 4 42.69 -0.44 -12.73
C LEU A 4 41.84 0.83 -12.83
N VAL A 5 40.66 0.82 -12.18
CA VAL A 5 39.74 1.97 -12.15
C VAL A 5 40.39 3.18 -11.47
N LYS A 6 41.03 2.98 -10.31
CA LYS A 6 41.82 4.04 -9.63
C LYS A 6 42.95 4.60 -10.51
N LYS A 7 43.58 3.79 -11.38
CA LYS A 7 44.58 4.26 -12.38
C LYS A 7 43.97 5.04 -13.55
N TRP A 8 42.76 4.70 -14.01
CA TRP A 8 42.06 5.44 -15.06
C TRP A 8 41.55 6.81 -14.61
N LEU A 9 40.98 6.91 -13.40
CA LEU A 9 40.56 8.18 -12.79
C LEU A 9 41.75 9.16 -12.62
N ALA A 10 42.90 8.65 -12.17
CA ALA A 10 44.13 9.45 -12.09
C ALA A 10 44.58 10.01 -13.45
N LEU A 11 44.38 9.25 -14.54
CA LEU A 11 44.71 9.69 -15.90
C LEU A 11 43.79 10.82 -16.40
N LEU A 12 42.49 10.73 -16.08
CA LEU A 12 41.49 11.75 -16.43
C LEU A 12 41.74 13.09 -15.73
N LEU A 13 42.15 13.08 -14.45
CA LEU A 13 42.52 14.28 -13.70
C LEU A 13 43.73 15.01 -14.30
N VAL A 14 44.71 14.28 -14.85
CA VAL A 14 45.86 14.88 -15.55
C VAL A 14 45.49 15.42 -16.93
N ALA A 15 44.59 14.74 -17.66
CA ALA A 15 44.09 15.22 -18.95
C ALA A 15 43.24 16.50 -18.84
N GLY A 16 42.41 16.60 -17.81
CA GLY A 16 41.49 17.72 -17.59
C GLY A 16 42.18 19.09 -17.41
N MET A 17 43.44 19.12 -16.98
CA MET A 17 44.19 20.37 -16.76
C MET A 17 44.81 20.98 -18.04
N LEU A 18 44.72 20.31 -19.20
CA LEU A 18 45.43 20.72 -20.42
C LEU A 18 44.54 21.19 -21.60
N LEU A 19 43.21 21.06 -21.53
CA LEU A 19 42.30 21.38 -22.65
C LEU A 19 41.09 22.23 -22.25
N GLY A 20 41.32 23.50 -21.93
CA GLY A 20 40.25 24.51 -21.94
C GLY A 20 39.93 24.95 -23.38
N GLY A 21 38.72 24.68 -23.88
CA GLY A 21 38.49 24.79 -25.33
C GLY A 21 37.06 24.80 -25.91
N GLY A 22 36.04 25.27 -25.18
CA GLY A 22 34.82 25.90 -25.75
C GLY A 22 33.87 25.10 -26.68
N GLY A 23 32.65 24.86 -26.16
CA GLY A 23 31.47 24.47 -26.95
C GLY A 23 31.24 22.96 -27.09
N GLY A 24 30.00 22.46 -27.14
CA GLY A 24 28.73 23.18 -27.01
C GLY A 24 27.55 22.39 -27.58
N LEU A 25 26.93 21.52 -26.77
CA LEU A 25 25.72 20.79 -27.11
C LEU A 25 24.69 20.95 -26.01
N THR A 26 23.46 21.28 -26.39
CA THR A 26 22.32 21.52 -25.49
C THR A 26 21.47 20.27 -25.34
N ALA A 27 21.33 19.75 -24.12
CA ALA A 27 20.25 18.87 -23.72
C ALA A 27 19.23 19.67 -22.90
N TYR A 28 17.93 19.39 -23.07
CA TYR A 28 16.85 20.05 -22.35
C TYR A 28 16.63 19.36 -21.00
N ALA A 29 16.65 20.13 -19.91
CA ALA A 29 16.15 19.70 -18.61
C ALA A 29 15.14 20.75 -18.12
N GLN A 30 13.89 20.34 -17.91
CA GLN A 30 12.87 21.19 -17.28
C GLN A 30 12.74 20.81 -15.80
N GLN A 31 12.95 21.77 -14.92
CA GLN A 31 12.48 21.66 -13.54
C GLN A 31 10.95 21.82 -13.50
N PRO A 32 10.22 21.03 -12.70
CA PRO A 32 9.09 21.54 -11.95
C PRO A 32 9.59 22.36 -10.75
N ALA A 33 8.86 23.41 -10.37
CA ALA A 33 9.14 24.20 -9.16
C ALA A 33 8.26 23.69 -7.99
N GLY A 34 8.81 23.66 -6.79
CA GLY A 34 8.19 22.98 -5.65
C GLY A 34 7.05 23.72 -4.95
N ALA A 35 6.43 23.01 -4.01
CA ALA A 35 5.54 23.55 -2.99
C ALA A 35 5.77 22.78 -1.68
N ASP A 36 6.54 23.34 -0.76
CA ASP A 36 6.71 22.78 0.59
C ASP A 36 5.45 22.95 1.43
N SER A 37 4.98 21.87 2.03
CA SER A 37 3.99 21.91 3.13
C SER A 37 4.34 20.87 4.19
N GLN A 38 5.27 21.22 5.09
CA GLN A 38 5.55 20.39 6.25
C GLN A 38 4.34 20.37 7.19
N VAL A 39 3.84 19.17 7.49
CA VAL A 39 2.95 18.91 8.63
C VAL A 39 3.78 18.18 9.67
N GLN A 40 4.08 18.83 10.79
CA GLN A 40 4.70 18.15 11.93
C GLN A 40 3.64 17.43 12.75
N ILE A 41 3.95 16.19 13.13
CA ILE A 41 3.19 15.42 14.11
C ILE A 41 3.99 15.46 15.41
N GLU A 42 3.57 16.28 16.36
CA GLU A 42 4.05 16.21 17.75
C GLU A 42 2.98 15.55 18.62
N ALA A 43 3.40 14.55 19.40
CA ALA A 43 2.56 13.95 20.43
C ALA A 43 2.69 14.73 21.74
N ALA A 44 1.57 14.92 22.46
CA ALA A 44 1.56 15.50 23.79
C ALA A 44 0.61 14.72 24.71
N ALA A 45 1.10 14.37 25.90
CA ALA A 45 0.30 13.79 26.97
C ALA A 45 0.14 14.81 28.11
N GLY A 46 -1.05 14.84 28.71
CA GLY A 46 -1.43 15.36 30.03
C GLY A 46 -0.79 16.64 30.61
N ASP A 47 -1.63 17.60 31.00
CA ASP A 47 -1.70 18.03 32.41
C ASP A 47 -3.09 18.67 32.70
N ASP A 48 -3.44 18.78 33.99
CA ASP A 48 -4.72 19.31 34.48
C ASP A 48 -4.73 20.85 34.62
N GLY A 49 -5.90 21.51 34.43
CA GLY A 49 -6.01 22.98 34.53
C GLY A 49 -7.43 23.51 34.75
N GLU A 50 -7.63 24.31 35.80
CA GLU A 50 -8.94 24.69 36.35
C GLU A 50 -9.81 25.66 35.51
N THR A 51 -11.13 25.60 35.79
CA THR A 51 -12.20 26.56 35.45
C THR A 51 -12.03 27.94 36.16
N PRO A 52 -12.92 28.99 36.08
CA PRO A 52 -14.27 29.06 35.47
C PRO A 52 -14.74 30.38 34.80
N ALA A 53 -15.72 30.26 33.87
CA ALA A 53 -16.82 31.23 33.60
C ALA A 53 -17.82 30.60 32.60
N GLY A 54 -19.11 30.94 32.52
CA GLY A 54 -19.95 31.78 33.40
C GLY A 54 -21.12 32.46 32.67
N SER A 55 -22.38 32.15 33.05
CA SER A 55 -23.65 32.73 32.53
C SER A 55 -24.00 32.46 31.04
N SER A 56 -25.27 32.46 30.58
CA SER A 56 -26.59 32.24 31.22
C SER A 56 -27.66 32.10 30.12
N LEU A 57 -28.59 31.16 30.24
CA LEU A 57 -29.76 31.03 29.35
C LEU A 57 -31.06 31.34 30.13
N PRO A 58 -32.03 32.07 29.53
CA PRO A 58 -33.35 32.27 30.13
C PRO A 58 -34.32 31.14 29.78
N GLU A 59 -35.16 30.78 30.75
CA GLU A 59 -36.29 29.85 30.57
C GLU A 59 -37.45 30.52 29.79
N ASN A 60 -38.38 29.70 29.30
CA ASN A 60 -39.73 30.16 28.95
C ASN A 60 -40.77 29.12 29.39
N THR A 61 -41.87 29.57 29.98
CA THR A 61 -42.77 28.70 30.78
C THR A 61 -44.18 28.56 30.20
N ALA A 62 -44.69 27.33 30.32
CA ALA A 62 -46.06 26.82 30.22
C ALA A 62 -47.25 27.80 30.14
N MET A 63 -48.30 27.40 29.39
CA MET A 63 -49.50 26.78 30.00
C MET A 63 -50.48 26.14 28.98
N GLU A 64 -50.90 24.92 29.33
CA GLU A 64 -52.26 24.32 29.28
C GLU A 64 -53.30 24.74 28.22
N ASP A 65 -53.87 23.74 27.52
CA ASP A 65 -55.33 23.47 27.58
C ASP A 65 -55.70 22.02 27.13
N THR A 66 -56.83 21.49 27.61
CA THR A 66 -57.44 20.16 27.27
C THR A 66 -58.98 20.28 27.45
N PRO A 67 -59.90 19.39 26.95
CA PRO A 67 -59.74 17.93 26.80
C PRO A 67 -60.59 17.19 25.72
N ALA A 68 -60.63 15.84 25.85
CA ALA A 68 -61.70 14.88 25.51
C ALA A 68 -61.76 14.24 24.10
N GLY A 69 -61.89 12.90 24.10
CA GLY A 69 -62.16 12.01 22.96
C GLY A 69 -61.89 10.54 23.34
N GLU A 70 -62.91 9.67 23.29
CA GLU A 70 -62.88 8.29 23.85
C GLU A 70 -62.73 7.19 22.79
N SER A 71 -62.07 6.06 23.13
CA SER A 71 -62.60 4.68 23.02
C SER A 71 -61.51 3.64 23.37
N ALA A 72 -61.89 2.38 23.66
CA ALA A 72 -60.99 1.38 24.25
C ALA A 72 -61.31 -0.10 23.89
N ALA A 73 -60.25 -0.93 23.85
CA ALA A 73 -60.18 -2.39 24.10
C ALA A 73 -58.67 -2.73 24.15
N ASP A 74 -58.05 -3.41 25.13
CA ASP A 74 -58.39 -4.51 26.05
C ASP A 74 -58.29 -5.94 25.47
N ALA A 75 -57.25 -6.66 25.88
CA ALA A 75 -57.12 -8.13 25.89
C ALA A 75 -55.93 -8.58 26.79
N SER A 76 -56.23 -9.33 27.83
CA SER A 76 -55.40 -9.72 28.99
C SER A 76 -54.26 -10.75 28.80
N VAL A 77 -53.34 -10.78 29.77
CA VAL A 77 -52.29 -11.82 30.04
C VAL A 77 -52.89 -13.13 30.64
N PRO A 78 -52.17 -14.28 30.70
CA PRO A 78 -51.24 -14.61 31.83
C PRO A 78 -49.91 -15.30 31.39
N ALA A 79 -48.80 -15.39 32.13
CA ALA A 79 -48.42 -15.18 33.54
C ALA A 79 -48.25 -16.44 34.45
N ASP A 80 -46.99 -16.76 34.76
CA ASP A 80 -46.41 -17.38 35.98
C ASP A 80 -44.89 -16.98 35.96
N GLY A 81 -43.87 -17.50 36.67
CA GLY A 81 -43.71 -18.55 37.69
C GLY A 81 -42.28 -19.14 37.63
N THR A 82 -41.52 -19.39 38.71
CA THR A 82 -41.71 -19.13 40.16
C THR A 82 -40.35 -18.99 40.88
N VAL A 83 -40.27 -18.02 41.81
CA VAL A 83 -39.71 -18.11 43.19
C VAL A 83 -38.23 -18.49 43.46
N ALA A 84 -37.54 -17.65 44.25
CA ALA A 84 -36.27 -17.93 44.94
C ALA A 84 -36.47 -18.28 46.44
N PRO A 85 -35.46 -18.83 47.13
CA PRO A 85 -34.98 -18.13 48.34
C PRO A 85 -33.47 -18.26 48.65
N ASP A 86 -32.96 -17.30 49.44
CA ASP A 86 -31.77 -17.38 50.30
C ASP A 86 -32.25 -17.38 51.77
N PRO A 87 -31.63 -18.15 52.71
CA PRO A 87 -30.73 -17.51 53.68
C PRO A 87 -29.56 -18.38 54.20
N GLY A 88 -28.32 -17.98 53.89
CA GLY A 88 -27.08 -17.92 54.71
C GLY A 88 -26.69 -18.96 55.79
N GLY A 89 -25.36 -19.22 55.92
CA GLY A 89 -24.75 -19.91 57.07
C GLY A 89 -23.22 -20.17 56.94
N VAL A 90 -22.44 -19.76 57.95
CA VAL A 90 -20.96 -19.85 58.09
C VAL A 90 -20.72 -20.61 59.42
N PRO A 91 -19.62 -21.38 59.72
CA PRO A 91 -18.23 -21.08 59.35
C PRO A 91 -17.17 -22.22 59.21
N ASP A 92 -15.96 -21.76 58.84
CA ASP A 92 -14.60 -22.10 59.35
C ASP A 92 -13.66 -23.13 58.66
N ASP A 93 -12.36 -22.86 58.88
CA ASP A 93 -11.11 -23.58 58.51
C ASP A 93 -10.80 -23.81 57.00
N SER A 94 -9.58 -23.55 56.47
CA SER A 94 -8.34 -23.03 57.11
C SER A 94 -7.29 -22.49 56.08
N VAL A 95 -6.54 -21.43 56.49
CA VAL A 95 -5.07 -21.17 56.33
C VAL A 95 -4.38 -21.44 54.96
N ALA A 96 -3.57 -20.58 54.31
CA ALA A 96 -3.10 -19.17 54.44
C ALA A 96 -2.52 -18.74 53.04
N ASP A 97 -2.20 -17.50 52.64
CA ASP A 97 -1.30 -16.44 53.17
C ASP A 97 0.17 -16.92 53.38
N SER A 98 1.25 -16.25 52.93
CA SER A 98 1.43 -15.04 52.09
C SER A 98 2.85 -14.96 51.46
N LEU A 99 3.08 -13.96 50.59
CA LEU A 99 4.33 -13.52 49.90
C LEU A 99 5.50 -13.10 50.83
N PRO A 100 6.74 -12.76 50.36
CA PRO A 100 7.51 -13.16 49.15
C PRO A 100 9.04 -13.40 49.43
N ASP A 101 9.86 -13.35 48.36
CA ASP A 101 11.25 -12.83 48.28
C ASP A 101 12.44 -13.82 48.46
N SER A 102 13.56 -13.49 47.81
CA SER A 102 14.78 -14.30 47.69
C SER A 102 16.04 -13.44 47.57
N SER A 103 17.01 -13.59 48.48
CA SER A 103 18.29 -12.87 48.43
C SER A 103 19.48 -13.72 48.93
N ASN A 104 20.68 -13.43 48.41
CA ASN A 104 21.93 -14.17 48.64
C ASN A 104 22.41 -14.23 50.10
N ALA A 105 23.05 -15.35 50.48
CA ALA A 105 24.34 -15.35 51.18
C ALA A 105 25.02 -16.75 51.23
N LEU A 106 26.29 -16.82 50.86
CA LEU A 106 27.30 -17.73 51.41
C LEU A 106 27.85 -17.11 52.73
N PRO A 107 28.62 -17.80 53.63
CA PRO A 107 29.45 -18.98 53.36
C PRO A 107 29.60 -20.05 54.49
N GLU A 108 30.45 -21.04 54.19
CA GLU A 108 31.45 -21.72 55.06
C GLU A 108 31.12 -22.72 56.20
N ASP A 109 31.94 -23.80 56.15
CA ASP A 109 32.56 -24.60 57.23
C ASP A 109 31.83 -25.81 57.88
N GLY A 110 32.65 -26.82 58.22
CA GLY A 110 32.47 -27.60 59.44
C GLY A 110 32.00 -29.07 59.36
N GLY A 111 32.94 -30.01 59.36
CA GLY A 111 32.86 -31.19 60.25
C GLY A 111 32.40 -32.55 59.69
N ALA A 112 33.34 -33.48 59.58
CA ALA A 112 33.09 -34.90 59.24
C ALA A 112 32.68 -35.77 60.44
N ALA A 113 32.07 -36.93 60.19
CA ALA A 113 32.44 -38.23 60.80
C ALA A 113 31.71 -39.46 60.21
N ASP A 114 32.49 -40.51 59.91
CA ASP A 114 32.29 -41.94 60.28
C ASP A 114 30.93 -42.65 60.05
N GLY A 115 30.82 -43.80 59.34
CA GLY A 115 31.82 -44.61 58.62
C GLY A 115 31.55 -46.13 58.73
N SER A 116 32.25 -46.97 57.94
CA SER A 116 32.58 -48.41 58.22
C SER A 116 33.32 -49.11 57.05
N LEU A 117 34.35 -49.90 57.39
CA LEU A 117 35.16 -50.82 56.56
C LEU A 117 35.15 -52.23 57.26
N PRO A 118 35.97 -53.29 56.95
CA PRO A 118 37.07 -53.51 55.98
C PRO A 118 36.77 -54.70 55.01
N ASP A 119 37.66 -55.54 54.41
CA ASP A 119 39.13 -55.88 54.42
C ASP A 119 39.47 -56.47 53.01
N ASP A 120 40.67 -56.85 52.55
CA ASP A 120 42.03 -57.04 53.10
C ASP A 120 43.11 -56.54 52.06
N SER A 121 44.34 -57.10 52.01
CA SER A 121 45.53 -56.33 51.57
C SER A 121 46.79 -57.11 51.07
N VAL A 122 47.75 -56.34 50.51
CA VAL A 122 49.22 -56.55 50.28
C VAL A 122 49.78 -57.50 49.18
N ALA A 123 50.99 -57.11 48.69
CA ALA A 123 52.15 -57.91 48.21
C ALA A 123 52.19 -58.43 46.73
N ASP A 124 53.35 -58.51 46.03
CA ASP A 124 54.68 -57.85 46.13
C ASP A 124 55.50 -58.03 44.80
N ILE A 125 56.73 -57.48 44.73
CA ILE A 125 57.71 -57.44 43.62
C ILE A 125 58.39 -58.80 43.27
N SER A 126 58.75 -59.05 41.99
CA SER A 126 60.11 -59.52 41.55
C SER A 126 60.30 -59.89 40.05
N ASP A 127 61.34 -59.29 39.44
CA ASP A 127 62.47 -59.85 38.65
C ASP A 127 62.34 -60.90 37.51
N ALA A 128 62.68 -60.44 36.29
CA ALA A 128 63.87 -60.82 35.49
C ALA A 128 63.96 -62.02 34.48
N ASP A 129 64.90 -61.80 33.53
CA ASP A 129 65.81 -62.73 32.81
C ASP A 129 65.51 -63.33 31.39
N ASN A 130 65.98 -62.59 30.35
CA ASN A 130 67.22 -62.92 29.58
C ASN A 130 67.23 -63.88 28.34
N SER A 131 68.14 -63.54 27.40
CA SER A 131 68.69 -64.32 26.26
C SER A 131 67.77 -64.55 25.04
N SER A 132 68.24 -64.61 23.79
CA SER A 132 69.56 -64.44 23.14
C SER A 132 69.33 -63.93 21.69
N GLY A 133 70.28 -63.43 20.90
CA GLY A 133 71.74 -63.38 21.02
C GLY A 133 72.42 -64.13 19.86
N THR A 134 72.78 -63.43 18.79
CA THR A 134 73.65 -63.96 17.70
C THR A 134 74.32 -62.79 16.97
N ASP A 135 75.57 -62.99 16.55
CA ASP A 135 76.48 -61.99 15.98
C ASP A 135 77.40 -62.67 14.96
N THR A 136 77.59 -62.06 13.77
CA THR A 136 78.63 -62.41 12.80
C THR A 136 79.04 -61.22 11.93
N SER A 137 80.31 -60.85 12.07
CA SER A 137 81.24 -60.21 11.14
C SER A 137 81.26 -60.80 9.70
N GLU A 138 81.86 -60.21 8.64
CA GLU A 138 82.65 -58.96 8.43
C GLU A 138 82.82 -58.62 6.93
N LEU A 139 83.14 -57.35 6.63
CA LEU A 139 84.04 -56.81 5.56
C LEU A 139 83.72 -56.77 4.03
N ASP A 140 84.31 -55.70 3.45
CA ASP A 140 84.74 -55.38 2.06
C ASP A 140 83.76 -55.18 0.89
N GLY A 141 83.87 -54.00 0.24
CA GLY A 141 83.34 -53.72 -1.11
C GLY A 141 83.10 -52.23 -1.47
N ASP A 142 84.15 -51.49 -1.86
CA ASP A 142 84.09 -50.08 -2.32
C ASP A 142 83.07 -49.78 -3.45
N ALA A 143 82.41 -48.61 -3.41
CA ALA A 143 82.75 -47.48 -4.30
C ALA A 143 81.87 -46.20 -4.16
N VAL A 144 82.52 -45.10 -3.74
CA VAL A 144 82.46 -43.73 -4.33
C VAL A 144 81.11 -42.98 -4.48
N GLU A 145 80.97 -41.92 -3.67
CA GLU A 145 80.52 -40.52 -3.96
C GLU A 145 79.22 -40.27 -4.79
N THR A 146 78.40 -39.24 -4.53
CA THR A 146 78.64 -37.94 -3.85
C THR A 146 77.50 -37.55 -2.88
N GLU A 147 77.85 -37.09 -1.68
CA GLU A 147 77.06 -36.10 -0.92
C GLU A 147 77.53 -34.70 -1.35
N GLU A 148 76.64 -33.71 -1.43
CA GLU A 148 77.05 -32.29 -1.39
C GLU A 148 76.31 -31.60 -0.23
N ASP A 149 77.11 -31.15 0.74
CA ASP A 149 76.70 -30.67 2.06
C ASP A 149 76.22 -29.20 1.99
N SER A 150 74.97 -28.94 2.36
CA SER A 150 74.43 -27.60 2.58
C SER A 150 74.08 -27.41 4.06
N ALA A 151 75.12 -27.27 4.88
CA ALA A 151 75.03 -27.16 6.33
C ALA A 151 74.02 -26.10 6.81
N VAL A 152 73.07 -26.53 7.65
CA VAL A 152 72.23 -25.62 8.46
C VAL A 152 73.11 -25.06 9.58
N SER A 153 73.59 -23.83 9.40
CA SER A 153 74.24 -23.09 10.48
C SER A 153 73.19 -22.52 11.43
N GLU A 154 73.29 -22.84 12.72
CA GLU A 154 72.63 -22.06 13.77
C GLU A 154 73.11 -20.59 13.68
N ALA A 155 72.24 -19.69 13.22
CA ALA A 155 72.56 -18.30 12.97
C ALA A 155 71.52 -17.39 13.64
N ASP A 156 72.02 -16.47 14.47
CA ASP A 156 71.31 -15.38 15.17
C ASP A 156 69.96 -15.70 15.82
N ALA A 157 70.04 -16.06 17.11
CA ALA A 157 68.97 -15.81 18.08
C ALA A 157 68.77 -14.31 18.38
N ASP A 158 69.67 -13.44 17.90
CA ASP A 158 69.61 -11.96 17.96
C ASP A 158 69.13 -11.34 16.62
N ALA A 159 68.54 -12.14 15.71
CA ALA A 159 68.07 -11.66 14.42
C ALA A 159 66.88 -10.68 14.60
N ALA A 160 67.00 -9.48 14.04
CA ALA A 160 65.89 -8.52 14.05
C ALA A 160 64.67 -9.08 13.28
N PRO A 161 63.43 -8.82 13.74
CA PRO A 161 62.22 -9.30 13.07
C PRO A 161 62.21 -8.91 11.59
N ALA A 162 61.93 -9.90 10.73
CA ALA A 162 61.86 -9.71 9.29
C ALA A 162 60.64 -8.84 8.93
N ASP A 163 60.79 -7.94 7.95
CA ASP A 163 59.66 -7.09 7.56
C ASP A 163 58.54 -7.92 6.90
N LEU A 164 57.30 -7.44 7.03
CA LEU A 164 56.10 -8.15 6.59
C LEU A 164 56.16 -8.61 5.12
N ASN A 165 56.82 -7.88 4.22
CA ASN A 165 56.93 -8.29 2.82
C ASN A 165 57.86 -9.50 2.65
N ALA A 166 58.90 -9.61 3.49
CA ALA A 166 59.78 -10.77 3.53
C ALA A 166 59.05 -12.00 4.12
N LEU A 167 58.24 -11.81 5.16
CA LEU A 167 57.41 -12.87 5.74
C LEU A 167 56.35 -13.38 4.73
N LEU A 168 55.60 -12.47 4.09
CA LEU A 168 54.62 -12.81 3.05
C LEU A 168 55.26 -13.50 1.83
N ALA A 169 56.48 -13.10 1.44
CA ALA A 169 57.20 -13.76 0.35
C ALA A 169 57.67 -15.18 0.70
N LEU A 170 57.96 -15.46 1.98
CA LEU A 170 58.39 -16.78 2.46
C LEU A 170 57.21 -17.71 2.76
N ALA A 171 56.04 -17.17 3.13
CA ALA A 171 54.83 -17.92 3.51
C ALA A 171 54.31 -18.87 2.41
N ALA A 172 54.60 -18.59 1.15
CA ALA A 172 54.31 -19.50 0.04
C ALA A 172 55.22 -20.75 -0.03
N THR A 173 56.27 -20.84 0.79
CA THR A 173 57.35 -21.83 0.66
C THR A 173 57.85 -22.46 1.97
N ASP A 174 57.83 -21.74 3.10
CA ASP A 174 58.21 -22.27 4.41
C ASP A 174 57.40 -21.59 5.53
N GLY A 175 56.29 -22.23 5.91
CA GLY A 175 55.40 -21.69 6.94
C GLY A 175 55.98 -21.76 8.35
N ALA A 176 56.82 -22.76 8.62
CA ALA A 176 57.43 -22.96 9.94
C ALA A 176 58.48 -21.88 10.24
N GLU A 177 59.32 -21.53 9.27
CA GLU A 177 60.29 -20.44 9.41
C GLU A 177 59.59 -19.08 9.47
N VAL A 178 58.48 -18.87 8.74
CA VAL A 178 57.66 -17.65 8.90
C VAL A 178 57.11 -17.52 10.32
N ALA A 179 56.59 -18.59 10.92
CA ALA A 179 56.13 -18.56 12.31
C ALA A 179 57.30 -18.28 13.28
N ARG A 180 58.46 -18.91 13.08
CA ARG A 180 59.67 -18.65 13.88
C ARG A 180 60.12 -17.19 13.82
N LEU A 181 60.13 -16.60 12.62
CA LEU A 181 60.53 -15.20 12.40
C LEU A 181 59.49 -14.20 12.92
N LEU A 182 58.21 -14.53 12.85
CA LEU A 182 57.12 -13.72 13.41
C LEU A 182 57.20 -13.65 14.94
N ASN A 183 57.49 -14.78 15.61
CA ASN A 183 57.66 -14.82 17.07
C ASN A 183 58.84 -13.95 17.59
N LEU A 184 59.75 -13.46 16.72
CA LEU A 184 60.84 -12.52 17.07
C LEU A 184 60.37 -11.06 17.21
N TYR A 185 59.09 -10.76 17.03
CA TYR A 185 58.53 -9.44 17.32
C TYR A 185 58.40 -9.24 18.84
N ASP A 186 59.24 -8.36 19.40
CA ASP A 186 59.19 -7.91 20.82
C ASP A 186 57.96 -7.03 21.16
N ASP A 187 57.26 -6.51 20.15
CA ASP A 187 56.14 -5.58 20.27
C ASP A 187 54.84 -6.28 19.85
N ASP A 188 53.89 -6.41 20.77
CA ASP A 188 52.69 -7.23 20.58
C ASP A 188 51.71 -6.63 19.54
N ASP A 189 51.61 -5.30 19.45
CA ASP A 189 50.79 -4.63 18.42
C ASP A 189 51.37 -4.91 17.02
N ALA A 190 52.69 -4.83 16.87
CA ALA A 190 53.37 -5.14 15.61
C ALA A 190 53.35 -6.65 15.27
N TYR A 191 53.44 -7.53 16.27
CA TYR A 191 53.26 -8.98 16.12
C TYR A 191 51.86 -9.29 15.60
N LEU A 192 50.81 -8.78 16.25
CA LEU A 192 49.41 -9.03 15.87
C LEU A 192 49.08 -8.45 14.50
N ALA A 193 49.63 -7.28 14.16
CA ALA A 193 49.47 -6.71 12.81
C ALA A 193 50.11 -7.58 11.72
N ALA A 194 51.33 -8.07 11.94
CA ALA A 194 51.99 -8.97 10.98
C ALA A 194 51.33 -10.35 10.91
N LEU A 195 50.88 -10.89 12.05
CA LEU A 195 50.12 -12.14 12.14
C LEU A 195 48.80 -12.05 11.36
N LYS A 196 48.05 -10.95 11.50
CA LYS A 196 46.78 -10.71 10.80
C LYS A 196 46.96 -10.79 9.29
N GLU A 197 47.95 -10.10 8.75
CA GLU A 197 48.26 -10.08 7.31
C GLU A 197 48.73 -11.45 6.79
N LEU A 198 49.49 -12.20 7.59
CA LEU A 198 49.90 -13.59 7.26
C LEU A 198 48.72 -14.57 7.29
N LEU A 199 47.80 -14.42 8.25
CA LEU A 199 46.56 -15.21 8.30
C LEU A 199 45.63 -14.85 7.14
N VAL A 200 45.47 -13.57 6.78
CA VAL A 200 44.80 -13.15 5.53
C VAL A 200 45.43 -13.84 4.31
N PHE A 201 46.76 -13.88 4.21
CA PHE A 201 47.43 -14.57 3.11
C PHE A 201 47.06 -16.06 3.03
N TYR A 202 47.12 -16.82 4.13
CA TYR A 202 46.80 -18.25 4.09
C TYR A 202 45.30 -18.54 3.89
N TYR A 203 44.41 -17.76 4.51
CA TYR A 203 42.96 -17.99 4.45
C TYR A 203 42.27 -17.33 3.23
N SER A 204 43.02 -16.67 2.34
CA SER A 204 42.52 -16.14 1.05
C SER A 204 42.92 -16.98 -0.17
N LEU A 205 43.55 -18.15 0.04
CA LEU A 205 43.92 -19.08 -1.03
C LEU A 205 42.72 -19.95 -1.44
N GLU A 206 42.54 -20.18 -2.74
CA GLU A 206 41.49 -21.06 -3.31
C GLU A 206 41.67 -22.53 -2.87
N GLU A 207 42.91 -22.96 -2.61
CA GLU A 207 43.26 -24.25 -2.04
C GLU A 207 44.17 -24.05 -0.82
N ALA A 208 43.94 -24.80 0.27
CA ALA A 208 44.73 -24.71 1.49
C ALA A 208 46.20 -25.09 1.24
N SER A 209 47.13 -24.23 1.63
CA SER A 209 48.57 -24.46 1.43
C SER A 209 49.12 -25.50 2.38
N ASP A 210 49.98 -26.40 1.89
CA ASP A 210 50.82 -27.29 2.71
C ASP A 210 51.63 -26.54 3.80
N GLN A 211 51.85 -25.23 3.63
CA GLN A 211 52.57 -24.38 4.59
C GLN A 211 51.68 -23.76 5.68
N GLN A 212 50.35 -23.77 5.53
CA GLN A 212 49.41 -23.21 6.51
C GLN A 212 49.46 -23.97 7.85
N ALA A 213 49.44 -25.30 7.82
CA ALA A 213 49.51 -26.11 9.04
C ALA A 213 50.88 -26.02 9.77
N PRO A 214 52.03 -26.09 9.08
CA PRO A 214 53.34 -25.77 9.68
C PRO A 214 53.44 -24.36 10.28
N PHE A 215 52.83 -23.35 9.64
CA PHE A 215 52.76 -21.99 10.18
C PHE A 215 51.95 -21.94 11.47
N LEU A 216 50.69 -22.38 11.44
CA LEU A 216 49.80 -22.37 12.61
C LEU A 216 50.38 -23.16 13.80
N ALA A 217 51.07 -24.28 13.54
CA ALA A 217 51.73 -25.09 14.57
C ALA A 217 53.00 -24.46 15.18
N GLY A 218 53.54 -23.39 14.58
CA GLY A 218 54.73 -22.69 15.05
C GLY A 218 54.45 -21.38 15.81
N LEU A 219 53.20 -20.93 15.90
CA LEU A 219 52.82 -19.67 16.54
C LEU A 219 52.91 -19.73 18.08
N ASP A 220 53.18 -18.59 18.71
CA ASP A 220 53.16 -18.46 20.18
C ASP A 220 51.78 -18.09 20.75
N VAL A 221 51.66 -18.14 22.08
CA VAL A 221 50.43 -17.89 22.86
C VAL A 221 49.70 -16.58 22.50
N ARG A 222 50.41 -15.55 21.99
CA ARG A 222 49.80 -14.28 21.57
C ARG A 222 48.90 -14.44 20.35
N ALA A 223 49.11 -15.49 19.54
CA ALA A 223 48.29 -15.78 18.37
C ALA A 223 46.96 -16.46 18.70
N GLU A 224 46.80 -17.09 19.87
CA GLU A 224 45.71 -18.04 20.16
C GLU A 224 44.31 -17.48 19.84
N ALA A 225 44.02 -16.24 20.25
CA ALA A 225 42.74 -15.60 19.98
C ALA A 225 42.51 -15.34 18.47
N LEU A 226 43.45 -14.64 17.82
CA LEU A 226 43.30 -14.26 16.42
C LEU A 226 43.31 -15.48 15.48
N ALA A 227 44.14 -16.49 15.77
CA ALA A 227 44.16 -17.73 15.00
C ALA A 227 42.85 -18.54 15.17
N ALA A 228 42.24 -18.52 16.36
CA ALA A 228 40.92 -19.12 16.59
C ALA A 228 39.79 -18.36 15.87
N ASP A 229 39.85 -17.03 15.86
CA ASP A 229 38.92 -16.16 15.11
C ASP A 229 38.95 -16.47 13.60
N PHE A 230 40.14 -16.52 12.99
CA PHE A 230 40.32 -16.96 11.59
C PHE A 230 39.82 -18.41 11.35
N ALA A 231 40.09 -19.34 12.27
CA ALA A 231 39.65 -20.73 12.11
C ALA A 231 38.12 -20.87 12.13
N ALA A 232 37.44 -20.21 13.08
CA ALA A 232 35.98 -20.22 13.18
C ALA A 232 35.32 -19.49 12.00
N ALA A 233 35.88 -18.35 11.58
CA ALA A 233 35.42 -17.58 10.42
C ALA A 233 35.59 -18.34 9.09
N ALA A 234 36.59 -19.22 9.00
CA ALA A 234 36.78 -20.13 7.86
C ALA A 234 35.88 -21.37 7.91
N GLU A 235 35.62 -21.94 9.09
CA GLU A 235 34.67 -23.06 9.26
C GLU A 235 33.23 -22.62 8.92
N GLU A 236 32.84 -21.40 9.33
CA GLU A 236 31.57 -20.78 8.93
C GLU A 236 31.48 -20.64 7.40
N ARG A 237 32.51 -20.06 6.74
CA ARG A 237 32.55 -19.88 5.27
C ARG A 237 32.65 -21.18 4.47
N ALA A 238 33.18 -22.24 5.06
CA ALA A 238 33.23 -23.57 4.45
C ALA A 238 31.92 -24.37 4.64
N THR A 239 30.98 -23.88 5.46
CA THR A 239 29.69 -24.52 5.71
C THR A 239 28.65 -24.05 4.69
N ASP A 240 27.84 -24.99 4.20
CA ASP A 240 26.73 -24.73 3.29
C ASP A 240 25.73 -23.69 3.86
N PRO A 241 25.39 -22.61 3.13
CA PRO A 241 24.47 -21.57 3.60
C PRO A 241 23.08 -22.09 3.99
N TYR A 242 22.59 -23.15 3.33
CA TYR A 242 21.30 -23.77 3.67
C TYR A 242 21.32 -24.55 4.99
N THR A 243 22.51 -24.91 5.47
CA THR A 243 22.77 -25.49 6.79
C THR A 243 22.97 -24.38 7.84
N LEU A 244 23.55 -23.24 7.47
CA LEU A 244 23.67 -22.07 8.37
C LEU A 244 22.35 -21.34 8.61
N GLY A 245 21.50 -21.25 7.59
CA GLY A 245 20.31 -20.38 7.56
C GLY A 245 20.60 -18.95 7.07
N TYR A 246 21.85 -18.63 6.76
CA TYR A 246 22.31 -17.33 6.26
C TYR A 246 23.58 -17.47 5.41
N MET A 247 23.88 -16.44 4.62
CA MET A 247 25.12 -16.35 3.84
C MET A 247 26.31 -16.08 4.76
N PRO A 248 27.36 -16.93 4.76
CA PRO A 248 28.53 -16.72 5.59
C PRO A 248 29.46 -15.65 5.00
N GLY A 249 30.09 -14.87 5.88
CA GLY A 249 31.04 -13.83 5.45
C GLY A 249 30.42 -12.51 4.98
N GLU A 250 29.10 -12.34 5.03
CA GLU A 250 28.41 -11.09 4.70
C GLU A 250 27.28 -10.76 5.68
N VAL A 251 26.98 -9.47 5.88
CA VAL A 251 25.91 -9.00 6.77
C VAL A 251 25.14 -7.82 6.16
N LEU A 252 23.87 -7.67 6.54
CA LEU A 252 23.04 -6.54 6.14
C LEU A 252 23.08 -5.46 7.21
N VAL A 253 23.52 -4.25 6.86
CA VAL A 253 23.67 -3.13 7.82
C VAL A 253 22.86 -1.92 7.37
N GLN A 254 22.10 -1.30 8.29
CA GLN A 254 21.48 0.01 8.07
C GLN A 254 22.18 1.11 8.85
N PHE A 255 22.57 2.20 8.18
CA PHE A 255 23.29 3.33 8.74
C PHE A 255 22.41 4.56 9.05
N ARG A 256 22.74 5.24 10.16
CA ARG A 256 22.23 6.55 10.59
C ARG A 256 22.97 7.65 9.86
N THR A 257 22.52 7.93 8.65
CA THR A 257 23.05 8.93 7.71
C THR A 257 22.82 10.39 8.13
N TYR A 258 23.48 10.78 9.22
CA TYR A 258 23.90 12.17 9.46
C TYR A 258 25.07 12.59 8.58
N LEU A 259 25.63 11.62 7.85
CA LEU A 259 26.81 11.69 7.00
C LEU A 259 26.54 10.80 5.76
N SER A 260 27.19 11.10 4.64
CA SER A 260 26.95 10.49 3.31
C SER A 260 27.37 9.01 3.20
N GLU A 261 27.15 8.40 2.04
CA GLU A 261 27.74 7.12 1.59
C GLU A 261 29.21 6.97 2.04
N ALA A 262 30.04 7.99 1.80
CA ALA A 262 31.45 8.05 2.24
C ALA A 262 31.70 7.97 3.78
N ARG A 263 30.66 7.93 4.60
CA ARG A 263 30.72 7.58 6.02
C ARG A 263 30.23 6.16 6.31
N ALA A 264 29.31 5.62 5.54
CA ALA A 264 29.07 4.18 5.56
C ALA A 264 30.36 3.46 5.14
N GLU A 265 31.04 3.93 4.07
CA GLU A 265 32.40 3.51 3.70
C GLU A 265 33.34 3.59 4.92
N GLN A 266 33.48 4.77 5.54
CA GLN A 266 34.40 4.95 6.67
C GLN A 266 34.06 4.10 7.91
N THR A 267 32.79 3.93 8.28
CA THR A 267 32.42 3.11 9.44
C THR A 267 32.68 1.63 9.16
N THR A 268 32.38 1.15 7.95
CA THR A 268 32.71 -0.21 7.49
C THR A 268 34.22 -0.43 7.40
N GLU A 269 35.00 0.54 6.87
CA GLU A 269 36.46 0.52 6.88
C GLU A 269 37.04 0.47 8.30
N THR A 270 36.45 1.18 9.28
CA THR A 270 36.91 1.10 10.69
C THR A 270 36.57 -0.21 11.40
N LEU A 271 35.76 -1.07 10.76
CA LEU A 271 35.45 -2.43 11.20
C LEU A 271 36.06 -3.49 10.24
N ASP A 272 37.02 -3.08 9.40
CA ASP A 272 37.75 -3.90 8.41
C ASP A 272 36.88 -4.63 7.35
N GLY A 273 35.62 -4.24 7.17
CA GLY A 273 34.75 -4.77 6.10
C GLY A 273 34.82 -3.97 4.80
N SER A 274 34.02 -4.36 3.79
CA SER A 274 33.77 -3.54 2.60
C SER A 274 32.29 -3.44 2.22
N LEU A 275 31.89 -2.29 1.66
CA LEU A 275 30.58 -2.10 1.04
C LEU A 275 30.61 -2.62 -0.40
N GLU A 276 29.62 -3.42 -0.77
CA GLU A 276 29.48 -3.92 -2.14
C GLU A 276 28.18 -3.43 -2.83
N VAL A 277 26.98 -3.77 -2.33
CA VAL A 277 25.71 -3.29 -2.94
C VAL A 277 24.78 -2.55 -1.96
N VAL A 278 24.36 -1.34 -2.37
CA VAL A 278 23.31 -0.56 -1.72
C VAL A 278 21.95 -1.19 -2.00
N LEU A 279 21.26 -1.60 -0.94
CA LEU A 279 19.97 -2.26 -1.01
C LEU A 279 18.79 -1.30 -0.87
N LEU A 280 18.86 -0.31 0.03
CA LEU A 280 17.73 0.60 0.29
C LEU A 280 18.21 2.01 0.66
N GLU A 281 17.58 3.03 0.08
CA GLU A 281 17.65 4.41 0.55
C GLU A 281 16.28 4.83 1.11
N THR A 282 16.19 5.14 2.41
CA THR A 282 14.90 5.40 3.09
C THR A 282 14.95 6.67 3.95
N GLY A 283 14.32 7.74 3.46
CA GLY A 283 14.50 9.09 4.00
C GLY A 283 15.94 9.52 3.74
N ASN A 284 16.76 9.63 4.79
CA ASN A 284 18.21 9.73 4.62
C ASN A 284 18.91 8.36 4.60
N ARG A 285 18.33 7.31 5.23
CA ARG A 285 19.06 6.11 5.69
C ARG A 285 19.50 5.20 4.55
N LEU A 286 20.65 4.56 4.72
CA LEU A 286 21.23 3.61 3.78
C LEU A 286 21.19 2.19 4.39
N THR A 287 20.63 1.20 3.70
CA THR A 287 20.84 -0.24 3.97
C THR A 287 21.67 -0.84 2.84
N THR A 288 22.60 -1.73 3.18
CA THR A 288 23.63 -2.25 2.26
C THR A 288 24.08 -3.64 2.69
N VAL A 289 24.57 -4.44 1.74
CA VAL A 289 25.42 -5.61 2.05
C VAL A 289 26.80 -5.10 2.48
N VAL A 290 27.39 -5.77 3.47
CA VAL A 290 28.76 -5.60 3.92
C VAL A 290 29.49 -6.93 3.86
N ASP A 291 30.58 -7.01 3.09
CA ASP A 291 31.56 -8.09 3.18
C ASP A 291 32.31 -7.97 4.51
N ILE A 292 32.33 -9.03 5.32
CA ILE A 292 33.00 -9.06 6.62
C ILE A 292 34.37 -9.73 6.51
N PRO A 293 35.39 -9.27 7.27
CA PRO A 293 36.75 -9.76 7.12
C PRO A 293 36.92 -11.25 7.44
N LEU A 294 37.96 -11.88 6.89
CA LEU A 294 38.24 -13.33 6.97
C LEU A 294 38.46 -13.89 8.38
N TRP A 295 38.51 -13.04 9.40
CA TRP A 295 38.63 -13.41 10.82
C TRP A 295 37.37 -13.06 11.64
N GLN A 296 36.27 -12.69 10.99
CA GLN A 296 34.98 -12.52 11.65
C GLN A 296 33.96 -13.53 11.11
N THR A 297 33.26 -14.15 12.05
CA THR A 297 31.97 -14.81 11.83
C THR A 297 30.85 -13.77 11.69
N VAL A 298 29.74 -14.16 11.06
CA VAL A 298 28.54 -13.32 10.92
C VAL A 298 28.05 -12.81 12.29
N ALA A 299 28.10 -13.65 13.33
CA ALA A 299 27.73 -13.28 14.69
C ALA A 299 28.64 -12.18 15.29
N GLN A 300 29.96 -12.30 15.13
CA GLN A 300 30.92 -11.29 15.60
C GLN A 300 30.76 -9.96 14.87
N ALA A 301 30.53 -9.99 13.55
CA ALA A 301 30.28 -8.78 12.77
C ALA A 301 28.99 -8.07 13.19
N ILE A 302 27.89 -8.82 13.43
CA ILE A 302 26.63 -8.24 13.92
C ILE A 302 26.80 -7.56 15.28
N GLU A 303 27.55 -8.16 16.22
CA GLU A 303 27.87 -7.53 17.51
C GLU A 303 28.67 -6.23 17.32
N ALA A 304 29.72 -6.27 16.48
CA ALA A 304 30.58 -5.13 16.21
C ALA A 304 29.84 -3.95 15.54
N PHE A 305 29.04 -4.21 14.49
CA PHE A 305 28.22 -3.18 13.85
C PHE A 305 27.11 -2.65 14.77
N THR A 306 26.45 -3.51 15.55
CA THR A 306 25.38 -3.09 16.47
C THR A 306 25.91 -2.20 17.61
N ALA A 307 27.19 -2.31 17.96
CA ALA A 307 27.84 -1.45 18.94
C ALA A 307 28.19 -0.04 18.40
N ASP A 308 28.26 0.19 17.09
CA ASP A 308 28.60 1.49 16.52
C ASP A 308 27.39 2.46 16.55
N PRO A 309 27.53 3.68 17.10
CA PRO A 309 26.41 4.62 17.25
C PRO A 309 25.87 5.18 15.93
N ASN A 310 26.56 4.95 14.80
CA ASN A 310 26.11 5.30 13.46
C ASN A 310 25.31 4.16 12.81
N VAL A 311 25.12 3.01 13.45
CA VAL A 311 24.31 1.88 12.94
C VAL A 311 22.91 1.89 13.55
N VAL A 312 21.89 1.51 12.76
CA VAL A 312 20.50 1.31 13.19
C VAL A 312 20.28 -0.15 13.58
N PHE A 313 20.68 -1.07 12.70
CA PHE A 313 20.69 -2.52 12.90
C PHE A 313 21.80 -3.13 12.05
N ALA A 314 22.29 -4.29 12.47
CA ALA A 314 22.97 -5.27 11.63
C ALA A 314 22.23 -6.60 11.78
N GLU A 315 22.03 -7.33 10.68
CA GLU A 315 21.34 -8.64 10.66
C GLU A 315 22.02 -9.58 9.63
N PRO A 316 21.86 -10.91 9.78
CA PRO A 316 22.38 -11.85 8.77
C PRO A 316 21.66 -11.66 7.44
N ASP A 317 22.35 -11.94 6.33
CA ASP A 317 21.68 -12.13 5.05
C ASP A 317 21.10 -13.56 5.01
N TYR A 318 19.87 -13.72 5.48
CA TYR A 318 19.21 -15.04 5.58
C TYR A 318 19.01 -15.69 4.22
N VAL A 319 19.08 -17.02 4.14
CA VAL A 319 18.83 -17.75 2.89
C VAL A 319 17.36 -18.16 2.73
N LEU A 320 16.91 -18.23 1.47
CA LEU A 320 15.56 -18.62 1.07
C LEU A 320 15.61 -19.89 0.20
N ARG A 321 14.55 -20.69 0.20
CA ARG A 321 14.43 -21.94 -0.58
C ARG A 321 13.20 -21.88 -1.49
N LEU A 322 13.26 -22.60 -2.61
CA LEU A 322 12.10 -22.79 -3.50
C LEU A 322 11.10 -23.74 -2.81
N GLU A 323 9.81 -23.42 -2.85
CA GLU A 323 8.76 -24.19 -2.15
C GLU A 323 8.13 -25.29 -3.05
N ASP A 324 8.98 -26.21 -3.55
CA ASP A 324 8.63 -27.34 -4.43
C ASP A 324 8.80 -28.69 -3.70
N GLU A 325 7.75 -29.52 -3.66
CA GLU A 325 7.84 -30.90 -3.17
C GLU A 325 8.16 -31.86 -4.34
N SER A 326 9.43 -32.23 -4.43
CA SER A 326 10.00 -32.95 -5.58
C SER A 326 9.65 -34.45 -5.67
N ASN A 327 8.37 -34.77 -5.94
CA ASN A 327 7.95 -35.83 -6.90
C ASN A 327 6.43 -36.09 -6.86
N ALA A 328 5.80 -36.19 -8.03
CA ALA A 328 4.41 -36.62 -8.14
C ALA A 328 4.18 -38.10 -7.79
N GLU A 329 5.22 -38.96 -7.85
CA GLU A 329 5.10 -40.40 -7.55
C GLU A 329 4.77 -40.67 -6.06
N ASP A 330 5.36 -39.92 -5.13
CA ASP A 330 5.08 -40.06 -3.70
C ASP A 330 3.67 -39.54 -3.35
N VAL A 331 3.28 -38.39 -3.90
CA VAL A 331 1.92 -37.82 -3.74
C VAL A 331 0.85 -38.77 -4.32
N ALA A 332 1.13 -39.43 -5.44
CA ALA A 332 0.23 -40.43 -6.04
C ALA A 332 0.11 -41.71 -5.21
N ALA A 333 1.13 -42.08 -4.43
CA ALA A 333 1.07 -43.22 -3.52
C ALA A 333 0.12 -42.97 -2.34
N ASP A 334 0.19 -41.79 -1.72
CA ASP A 334 -0.75 -41.38 -0.66
C ASP A 334 -2.19 -41.22 -1.20
N TYR A 335 -2.36 -40.67 -2.41
CA TYR A 335 -3.66 -40.60 -3.08
C TYR A 335 -4.29 -42.00 -3.27
N ALA A 336 -3.49 -43.00 -3.66
CA ALA A 336 -3.94 -44.38 -3.78
C ALA A 336 -4.26 -45.06 -2.43
N ALA A 337 -3.62 -44.63 -1.33
CA ALA A 337 -3.91 -45.11 0.02
C ALA A 337 -5.19 -44.50 0.61
N LEU A 338 -5.49 -43.23 0.30
CA LEU A 338 -6.71 -42.54 0.74
C LEU A 338 -7.98 -43.04 0.02
N LEU A 339 -7.88 -43.51 -1.22
CA LEU A 339 -9.01 -44.01 -2.02
C LEU A 339 -9.43 -45.48 -1.71
N ALA A 340 -9.44 -45.86 -0.44
CA ALA A 340 -10.06 -47.11 -0.01
C ALA A 340 -11.58 -47.09 -0.36
N PRO A 341 -12.12 -48.11 -1.06
CA PRO A 341 -13.34 -47.90 -1.85
C PRO A 341 -14.65 -48.09 -1.06
N GLU A 342 -15.29 -46.98 -0.65
CA GLU A 342 -16.70 -46.96 -0.27
C GLU A 342 -17.52 -45.97 -1.13
N GLU A 343 -18.38 -46.56 -1.97
CA GLU A 343 -19.59 -46.05 -2.65
C GLU A 343 -19.66 -44.59 -3.16
N ASN A 344 -19.52 -44.46 -4.49
CA ASN A 344 -20.09 -43.43 -5.38
C ASN A 344 -20.91 -42.30 -4.71
N MET A 345 -20.26 -41.17 -4.44
CA MET A 345 -20.94 -39.88 -4.29
C MET A 345 -20.96 -39.14 -5.64
N ALA A 346 -22.05 -38.42 -5.90
CA ALA A 346 -22.32 -37.86 -7.22
C ALA A 346 -21.47 -36.61 -7.52
N GLU A 347 -21.08 -36.49 -8.79
CA GLU A 347 -20.64 -35.27 -9.46
C GLU A 347 -21.60 -34.11 -9.12
N GLU A 348 -21.18 -33.21 -8.23
CA GLU A 348 -21.98 -32.04 -7.87
C GLU A 348 -22.00 -31.09 -9.07
N ALA A 349 -23.19 -30.82 -9.59
CA ALA A 349 -23.34 -30.36 -10.96
C ALA A 349 -22.73 -28.98 -11.19
N LEU A 350 -21.69 -28.94 -12.03
CA LEU A 350 -21.16 -27.73 -12.65
C LEU A 350 -22.29 -26.90 -13.28
N SER A 351 -22.08 -25.58 -13.36
CA SER A 351 -23.12 -24.66 -13.83
C SER A 351 -23.56 -24.99 -15.27
N PRO A 352 -24.84 -24.80 -15.65
CA PRO A 352 -25.33 -25.28 -16.96
C PRO A 352 -24.79 -24.55 -18.20
N GLU A 353 -24.00 -23.48 -18.02
CA GLU A 353 -23.53 -22.58 -19.09
C GLU A 353 -22.03 -22.24 -18.95
N ALA A 354 -21.22 -23.18 -18.42
CA ALA A 354 -19.76 -23.04 -18.36
C ALA A 354 -19.16 -22.69 -19.74
N ALA A 355 -18.21 -21.76 -19.76
CA ALA A 355 -17.56 -21.30 -20.98
C ALA A 355 -16.83 -22.44 -21.69
N ALA A 356 -16.72 -22.34 -23.03
CA ALA A 356 -16.03 -23.34 -23.82
C ALA A 356 -14.53 -23.38 -23.44
N ALA A 357 -14.03 -24.58 -23.10
CA ALA A 357 -12.63 -24.78 -22.79
C ALA A 357 -11.73 -24.40 -23.99
N PRO A 358 -10.51 -23.88 -23.75
CA PRO A 358 -9.52 -23.63 -24.79
C PRO A 358 -9.21 -24.86 -25.65
N ASN A 359 -8.63 -24.64 -26.84
CA ASN A 359 -8.33 -25.72 -27.79
C ASN A 359 -7.06 -26.55 -27.46
N ASP A 360 -6.45 -26.29 -26.32
CA ASP A 360 -5.19 -26.86 -25.86
C ASP A 360 -5.41 -28.31 -25.35
N PRO A 361 -4.46 -29.24 -25.58
CA PRO A 361 -4.74 -30.67 -25.53
C PRO A 361 -4.85 -31.29 -24.13
N ASP A 362 -4.24 -30.71 -23.09
CA ASP A 362 -4.09 -31.33 -21.78
C ASP A 362 -5.03 -30.75 -20.71
N SER A 363 -5.41 -31.59 -19.72
CA SER A 363 -6.52 -31.30 -18.81
C SER A 363 -6.07 -30.74 -17.45
N GLN A 364 -6.06 -29.41 -17.31
CA GLN A 364 -5.76 -28.71 -16.06
C GLN A 364 -6.98 -28.56 -15.14
N TRP A 365 -7.10 -29.46 -14.16
CA TRP A 365 -8.24 -29.50 -13.21
C TRP A 365 -8.45 -28.21 -12.41
N HIS A 366 -7.38 -27.47 -12.13
CA HIS A 366 -7.40 -26.27 -11.28
C HIS A 366 -8.21 -25.11 -11.88
N HIS A 367 -8.28 -24.98 -13.21
CA HIS A 367 -9.07 -23.92 -13.86
C HIS A 367 -10.57 -24.05 -13.59
N ALA A 368 -11.08 -25.28 -13.59
CA ALA A 368 -12.47 -25.56 -13.24
C ALA A 368 -12.74 -25.37 -11.73
N ARG A 369 -11.70 -25.45 -10.89
CA ARG A 369 -11.83 -25.21 -9.44
C ARG A 369 -11.85 -23.73 -9.06
N ILE A 370 -11.17 -22.88 -9.83
CA ILE A 370 -11.11 -21.42 -9.62
C ILE A 370 -11.93 -20.60 -10.62
N ASN A 371 -12.76 -21.25 -11.45
CA ASN A 371 -13.61 -20.63 -12.48
C ASN A 371 -12.86 -19.75 -13.51
N THR A 372 -11.68 -20.17 -13.98
CA THR A 372 -10.82 -19.36 -14.87
C THR A 372 -11.52 -18.92 -16.17
N THR A 373 -12.13 -19.84 -16.90
CA THR A 373 -12.73 -19.55 -18.22
C THR A 373 -13.99 -18.69 -18.11
N ASP A 374 -14.76 -18.86 -17.05
CA ASP A 374 -15.95 -18.05 -16.78
C ASP A 374 -15.56 -16.62 -16.37
N ALA A 375 -14.40 -16.44 -15.72
CA ALA A 375 -13.79 -15.12 -15.52
C ALA A 375 -13.41 -14.45 -16.85
N TRP A 376 -12.81 -15.19 -17.78
CA TRP A 376 -12.41 -14.68 -19.10
C TRP A 376 -13.62 -14.22 -19.94
N ALA A 377 -14.76 -14.91 -19.80
CA ALA A 377 -16.02 -14.52 -20.44
C ALA A 377 -16.58 -13.16 -19.96
N LEU A 378 -16.06 -12.62 -18.85
CA LEU A 378 -16.42 -11.29 -18.33
C LEU A 378 -15.42 -10.18 -18.70
N LEU A 379 -14.20 -10.52 -19.12
CA LEU A 379 -13.13 -9.53 -19.30
C LEU A 379 -13.41 -8.59 -20.48
N PRO A 380 -13.17 -7.26 -20.33
CA PRO A 380 -13.23 -6.33 -21.44
C PRO A 380 -12.04 -6.54 -22.39
N ASP A 381 -12.29 -6.42 -23.71
CA ASP A 381 -11.19 -6.32 -24.67
C ASP A 381 -10.54 -4.93 -24.60
N GLN A 382 -9.40 -4.86 -23.92
CA GLN A 382 -8.53 -3.68 -23.88
C GLN A 382 -7.31 -3.83 -24.81
N GLY A 383 -7.12 -5.00 -25.43
CA GLY A 383 -5.94 -5.37 -26.22
C GLY A 383 -4.62 -5.45 -25.44
N ALA A 384 -3.66 -6.20 -26.00
CA ALA A 384 -2.34 -6.47 -25.40
C ALA A 384 -1.47 -5.25 -25.01
N GLY A 385 -1.88 -4.02 -25.36
CA GLY A 385 -1.21 -2.79 -24.94
C GLY A 385 -1.52 -2.35 -23.51
N ASN A 386 -2.57 -2.92 -22.89
CA ASN A 386 -2.99 -2.66 -21.51
C ASN A 386 -2.78 -3.89 -20.59
N ALA A 387 -1.88 -4.80 -20.99
CA ALA A 387 -1.57 -6.01 -20.23
C ALA A 387 -0.98 -5.68 -18.86
N VAL A 388 -1.46 -6.35 -17.80
CA VAL A 388 -0.98 -6.13 -16.43
C VAL A 388 0.42 -6.73 -16.26
N THR A 389 1.34 -5.96 -15.70
CA THR A 389 2.72 -6.42 -15.49
C THR A 389 2.86 -7.15 -14.16
N VAL A 390 3.26 -8.42 -14.23
CA VAL A 390 3.52 -9.28 -13.07
C VAL A 390 5.02 -9.55 -12.98
N ALA A 391 5.64 -9.24 -11.84
CA ALA A 391 7.02 -9.64 -11.58
C ALA A 391 7.06 -11.03 -10.96
N VAL A 392 7.70 -11.98 -11.65
CA VAL A 392 8.00 -13.31 -11.10
C VAL A 392 9.41 -13.26 -10.52
N ILE A 393 9.49 -13.34 -9.18
CA ILE A 393 10.74 -13.44 -8.45
C ILE A 393 10.94 -14.90 -8.06
N ASP A 394 11.92 -15.57 -8.68
CA ASP A 394 12.09 -17.03 -8.67
C ASP A 394 13.52 -17.39 -9.18
N THR A 395 13.70 -18.59 -9.72
CA THR A 395 14.73 -18.97 -10.71
C THR A 395 14.62 -18.17 -12.02
N MET A 396 15.61 -18.30 -12.92
CA MET A 396 15.55 -17.81 -14.30
C MET A 396 14.76 -18.78 -15.23
N PRO A 397 13.56 -18.42 -15.75
CA PRO A 397 12.73 -19.31 -16.56
C PRO A 397 13.32 -19.65 -17.94
N ASP A 398 12.80 -20.70 -18.59
CA ASP A 398 12.95 -20.92 -20.03
C ASP A 398 12.07 -19.95 -20.83
N THR A 399 12.61 -18.77 -21.08
CA THR A 399 11.97 -17.72 -21.90
C THR A 399 11.90 -18.07 -23.40
N ALA A 400 12.47 -19.21 -23.83
CA ALA A 400 12.32 -19.77 -25.17
C ALA A 400 11.25 -20.86 -25.25
N HIS A 401 10.58 -21.20 -24.16
CA HIS A 401 9.46 -22.13 -24.14
C HIS A 401 8.34 -21.66 -25.09
N GLU A 402 7.89 -22.53 -25.99
CA GLU A 402 6.99 -22.17 -27.09
C GLU A 402 5.63 -21.64 -26.62
N ASP A 403 5.15 -22.17 -25.49
CA ASP A 403 3.92 -21.74 -24.83
C ASP A 403 4.05 -20.41 -24.05
N LEU A 404 5.29 -19.96 -23.80
CA LEU A 404 5.60 -18.67 -23.17
C LEU A 404 6.02 -17.61 -24.21
N ALA A 405 5.85 -17.89 -25.51
CA ALA A 405 6.21 -16.98 -26.59
C ALA A 405 5.45 -15.64 -26.48
N GLY A 406 6.20 -14.54 -26.28
CA GLY A 406 5.62 -13.20 -26.12
C GLY A 406 4.98 -12.91 -24.76
N VAL A 407 5.19 -13.78 -23.77
CA VAL A 407 4.74 -13.57 -22.38
C VAL A 407 5.68 -12.64 -21.61
N PHE A 408 7.00 -12.80 -21.78
CA PHE A 408 8.00 -12.01 -21.04
C PHE A 408 8.28 -10.64 -21.66
N LEU A 409 8.50 -9.64 -20.81
CA LEU A 409 9.07 -8.35 -21.18
C LEU A 409 10.59 -8.52 -21.38
N THR A 410 11.06 -8.53 -22.64
CA THR A 410 12.45 -8.92 -22.98
C THR A 410 13.55 -8.06 -22.37
N ASP A 411 13.21 -6.87 -21.90
CA ASP A 411 14.16 -5.90 -21.32
C ASP A 411 14.08 -5.90 -19.77
N HIS A 412 13.15 -6.69 -19.19
CA HIS A 412 12.96 -6.94 -17.75
C HIS A 412 13.13 -8.45 -17.43
N ILE A 413 14.16 -9.05 -18.03
CA ILE A 413 14.73 -10.34 -17.65
C ILE A 413 16.08 -10.03 -17.00
N GLN A 414 16.25 -10.33 -15.71
CA GLN A 414 17.43 -9.96 -14.92
C GLN A 414 17.76 -11.05 -13.88
N SER A 415 19.04 -11.14 -13.49
CA SER A 415 19.51 -11.91 -12.33
C SER A 415 20.19 -10.97 -11.32
N PHE A 416 20.05 -11.26 -10.03
CA PHE A 416 20.55 -10.46 -8.92
C PHE A 416 21.45 -11.30 -7.99
N ASP A 417 22.59 -10.74 -7.59
CA ASP A 417 23.54 -11.35 -6.65
C ASP A 417 23.96 -10.36 -5.54
N ARG A 418 24.96 -10.74 -4.74
CA ARG A 418 25.60 -9.89 -3.71
C ARG A 418 26.33 -8.64 -4.26
N ASN A 419 26.61 -8.59 -5.56
CA ASN A 419 27.32 -7.51 -6.24
C ASN A 419 26.38 -6.52 -6.98
N GLY A 420 25.15 -6.94 -7.31
CA GLY A 420 24.15 -6.13 -8.00
C GLY A 420 23.31 -6.91 -9.03
N VAL A 421 23.03 -6.25 -10.17
CA VAL A 421 22.45 -6.90 -11.36
C VAL A 421 23.58 -7.53 -12.18
N THR A 422 23.59 -8.86 -12.31
CA THR A 422 24.69 -9.60 -12.94
C THR A 422 24.57 -9.67 -14.46
N THR A 423 23.39 -10.01 -14.99
CA THR A 423 23.22 -10.35 -16.42
C THR A 423 22.24 -9.45 -17.14
N THR A 424 22.72 -8.30 -17.62
CA THR A 424 21.99 -7.50 -18.63
C THR A 424 22.20 -8.06 -20.04
N ARG A 425 21.48 -9.15 -20.35
CA ARG A 425 21.18 -9.60 -21.73
C ARG A 425 22.40 -9.82 -22.66
N GLU A 426 23.20 -10.87 -22.39
CA GLU A 426 23.72 -11.84 -23.39
C GLU A 426 24.81 -12.77 -22.80
N ALA A 427 24.97 -13.96 -23.42
CA ALA A 427 26.20 -14.77 -23.49
C ALA A 427 26.72 -15.62 -22.31
N GLU A 428 26.12 -15.63 -21.11
CA GLU A 428 26.42 -16.72 -20.15
C GLU A 428 25.86 -18.08 -20.64
N PRO A 429 26.56 -19.22 -20.41
CA PRO A 429 26.06 -20.52 -20.78
C PRO A 429 24.80 -20.82 -19.97
N SER A 430 23.71 -21.22 -20.64
CA SER A 430 22.39 -21.38 -20.02
C SER A 430 22.47 -22.17 -18.71
N PRO A 431 22.08 -21.56 -17.55
CA PRO A 431 21.93 -22.26 -16.28
C PRO A 431 21.30 -23.67 -16.47
N PRO A 432 21.89 -24.72 -15.87
CA PRO A 432 21.62 -26.11 -16.22
C PRO A 432 20.16 -26.44 -15.94
N ALA A 433 19.43 -26.93 -16.96
CA ALA A 433 17.96 -26.90 -17.07
C ALA A 433 17.13 -27.24 -15.81
N SER A 434 17.64 -28.06 -14.88
CA SER A 434 17.08 -28.27 -13.54
C SER A 434 16.88 -26.99 -12.72
N ASN A 435 17.73 -25.95 -12.85
CA ASN A 435 17.59 -24.68 -12.12
C ASN A 435 16.83 -23.59 -12.89
N ARG A 436 16.25 -23.90 -14.04
CA ARG A 436 15.33 -23.01 -14.79
C ARG A 436 13.86 -23.39 -14.62
N ASP A 437 13.62 -24.55 -14.04
CA ASP A 437 12.36 -25.26 -14.23
C ASP A 437 11.21 -24.69 -13.41
N HIS A 438 11.51 -24.29 -12.19
CA HIS A 438 10.55 -23.81 -11.21
C HIS A 438 9.85 -22.54 -11.72
N ALA A 439 10.62 -21.53 -12.15
CA ALA A 439 10.09 -20.31 -12.76
C ALA A 439 9.39 -20.59 -14.09
N THR A 440 9.81 -21.62 -14.83
CA THR A 440 9.11 -22.04 -16.06
C THR A 440 7.71 -22.54 -15.71
N MET A 441 7.54 -23.38 -14.68
CA MET A 441 6.22 -23.83 -14.23
C MET A 441 5.38 -22.69 -13.63
N VAL A 442 5.98 -21.83 -12.80
CA VAL A 442 5.32 -20.66 -12.19
C VAL A 442 4.83 -19.69 -13.28
N SER A 443 5.67 -19.40 -14.28
CA SER A 443 5.31 -18.55 -15.43
C SER A 443 4.19 -19.17 -16.28
N GLY A 444 4.21 -20.50 -16.46
CA GLY A 444 3.15 -21.22 -17.16
C GLY A 444 1.79 -21.09 -16.48
N ILE A 445 1.74 -21.31 -15.16
CA ILE A 445 0.51 -21.20 -14.36
C ILE A 445 -0.08 -19.78 -14.43
N ILE A 446 0.77 -18.75 -14.44
CA ILE A 446 0.29 -17.37 -14.60
C ILE A 446 -0.19 -17.12 -16.03
N ALA A 447 0.58 -17.52 -17.05
CA ALA A 447 0.55 -16.84 -18.34
C ALA A 447 0.73 -17.68 -19.63
N ALA A 448 0.84 -19.02 -19.57
CA ALA A 448 0.95 -19.86 -20.78
C ALA A 448 -0.16 -19.59 -21.82
N ASN A 449 0.20 -19.57 -23.10
CA ASN A 449 -0.59 -19.00 -24.19
C ASN A 449 -1.79 -19.87 -24.57
N ALA A 450 -2.96 -19.61 -23.97
CA ALA A 450 -4.20 -20.31 -24.32
C ALA A 450 -4.52 -20.30 -25.83
N ASN A 451 -5.23 -21.32 -26.29
CA ASN A 451 -5.70 -21.52 -27.66
C ASN A 451 -4.59 -21.65 -28.72
N ASN A 452 -3.39 -22.09 -28.36
CA ASN A 452 -2.27 -22.32 -29.28
C ASN A 452 -2.14 -23.79 -29.76
N SER A 453 -2.94 -24.70 -29.19
CA SER A 453 -2.92 -26.16 -29.45
C SER A 453 -1.66 -26.90 -28.94
N LEU A 454 -0.97 -26.33 -27.95
CA LEU A 454 0.17 -26.90 -27.22
C LEU A 454 -0.21 -27.07 -25.75
N GLY A 455 0.40 -28.05 -25.08
CA GLY A 455 0.00 -28.63 -23.78
C GLY A 455 -1.17 -28.00 -23.03
N GLY A 456 -0.93 -26.93 -22.29
CA GLY A 456 -1.88 -26.29 -21.38
C GLY A 456 -1.93 -24.77 -21.51
N TYR A 457 -2.56 -24.10 -20.55
CA TYR A 457 -2.73 -22.65 -20.55
C TYR A 457 -2.60 -22.01 -19.16
N GLY A 458 -2.23 -20.74 -19.13
CA GLY A 458 -2.10 -19.94 -17.91
C GLY A 458 -3.43 -19.35 -17.47
N ILE A 459 -3.55 -19.02 -16.17
CA ILE A 459 -4.78 -18.51 -15.57
C ILE A 459 -5.13 -17.10 -16.07
N ALA A 460 -4.13 -16.27 -16.36
CA ALA A 460 -4.31 -14.90 -16.83
C ALA A 460 -3.97 -14.74 -18.32
N SER A 461 -4.47 -15.63 -19.19
CA SER A 461 -4.16 -15.63 -20.62
C SER A 461 -5.21 -15.01 -21.54
N GLY A 462 -6.48 -14.98 -21.13
CA GLY A 462 -7.56 -14.27 -21.83
C GLY A 462 -8.28 -15.09 -22.91
N ASN A 463 -9.39 -14.54 -23.40
CA ASN A 463 -10.51 -15.34 -23.91
C ASN A 463 -10.41 -15.81 -25.39
N ASP A 464 -9.65 -15.14 -26.26
CA ASP A 464 -9.79 -15.31 -27.73
C ASP A 464 -8.49 -15.09 -28.54
N SER A 465 -7.32 -15.49 -28.01
CA SER A 465 -6.06 -15.37 -28.76
C SER A 465 -4.98 -16.37 -28.35
N ALA A 466 -4.30 -16.96 -29.34
CA ALA A 466 -3.11 -17.82 -29.23
C ALA A 466 -1.85 -17.14 -28.65
N TYR A 467 -2.03 -15.97 -28.02
CA TYR A 467 -1.02 -15.18 -27.34
C TYR A 467 -1.69 -14.47 -26.16
N ASN A 468 -1.02 -14.45 -25.02
CA ASN A 468 -1.48 -13.77 -23.82
C ASN A 468 -1.58 -12.25 -24.05
N GLN A 469 -2.77 -11.68 -23.83
CA GLN A 469 -3.02 -10.23 -23.92
C GLN A 469 -3.28 -9.56 -22.57
N THR A 470 -3.58 -10.35 -21.54
CA THR A 470 -4.00 -9.88 -20.21
C THR A 470 -2.83 -9.60 -19.28
N VAL A 471 -1.69 -10.30 -19.43
CA VAL A 471 -0.47 -10.05 -18.65
C VAL A 471 0.82 -10.06 -19.46
N LYS A 472 1.85 -9.44 -18.87
CA LYS A 472 3.26 -9.59 -19.26
C LYS A 472 4.11 -9.84 -18.02
N LEU A 473 5.11 -10.70 -18.15
CA LEU A 473 5.98 -11.09 -17.03
C LEU A 473 7.31 -10.34 -17.04
N MET A 474 7.73 -9.81 -15.90
CA MET A 474 9.17 -9.64 -15.61
C MET A 474 9.70 -10.97 -15.07
N ALA A 475 10.92 -11.35 -15.46
CA ALA A 475 11.61 -12.53 -14.95
C ALA A 475 12.80 -12.08 -14.10
N LEU A 476 12.68 -12.20 -12.79
CA LEU A 476 13.62 -11.65 -11.81
C LEU A 476 14.24 -12.80 -11.01
N ASP A 477 15.42 -13.22 -11.44
CA ASP A 477 16.14 -14.35 -10.86
C ASP A 477 16.92 -13.93 -9.61
N ALA A 478 16.49 -14.44 -8.47
CA ALA A 478 17.06 -14.12 -7.15
C ALA A 478 18.04 -15.19 -6.63
N GLN A 479 18.52 -16.11 -7.47
CA GLN A 479 19.38 -17.23 -7.03
C GLN A 479 20.79 -16.81 -6.58
N GLY A 480 21.25 -15.61 -6.93
CA GLY A 480 22.62 -15.16 -6.65
C GLY A 480 23.71 -16.05 -7.26
N ASP A 481 24.92 -15.99 -6.71
CA ASP A 481 26.04 -16.83 -7.16
C ASP A 481 25.85 -18.32 -6.82
N THR A 482 25.21 -18.63 -5.67
CA THR A 482 25.07 -20.00 -5.14
C THR A 482 23.75 -20.27 -4.39
N SER A 483 23.13 -19.25 -3.79
CA SER A 483 21.96 -19.39 -2.90
C SER A 483 21.08 -18.15 -2.93
N TYR A 484 19.75 -18.34 -2.85
CA TYR A 484 18.82 -17.22 -2.67
C TYR A 484 19.05 -16.57 -1.31
N SER A 485 19.15 -15.25 -1.30
CA SER A 485 19.45 -14.45 -0.11
C SER A 485 18.40 -13.35 0.08
N VAL A 486 18.34 -12.78 1.28
CA VAL A 486 17.51 -11.60 1.54
C VAL A 486 18.02 -10.39 0.73
N SER A 487 19.32 -10.23 0.49
CA SER A 487 19.86 -9.15 -0.37
C SER A 487 19.41 -9.26 -1.83
N SER A 488 19.48 -10.45 -2.45
CA SER A 488 19.03 -10.68 -3.83
C SER A 488 17.51 -10.52 -3.96
N MET A 489 16.75 -11.02 -2.97
CA MET A 489 15.30 -10.80 -2.86
C MET A 489 14.92 -9.31 -2.77
N ILE A 490 15.61 -8.52 -1.93
CA ILE A 490 15.37 -7.07 -1.81
C ILE A 490 15.65 -6.37 -3.14
N GLN A 491 16.71 -6.73 -3.85
CA GLN A 491 17.01 -6.15 -5.17
C GLN A 491 15.95 -6.48 -6.21
N ALA A 492 15.46 -7.73 -6.26
CA ALA A 492 14.39 -8.14 -7.16
C ALA A 492 13.06 -7.38 -6.87
N ILE A 493 12.70 -7.24 -5.58
CA ILE A 493 11.53 -6.43 -5.16
C ILE A 493 11.71 -4.96 -5.57
N ASN A 494 12.88 -4.36 -5.31
CA ASN A 494 13.17 -2.98 -5.68
C ASN A 494 13.18 -2.76 -7.20
N TYR A 495 13.60 -3.75 -7.98
CA TYR A 495 13.51 -3.71 -9.45
C TYR A 495 12.04 -3.72 -9.90
N ALA A 496 11.22 -4.62 -9.35
CA ALA A 496 9.78 -4.66 -9.63
C ALA A 496 9.09 -3.33 -9.28
N VAL A 497 9.47 -2.69 -8.17
CA VAL A 497 9.01 -1.33 -7.80
C VAL A 497 9.50 -0.26 -8.80
N THR A 498 10.78 -0.29 -9.16
CA THR A 498 11.40 0.70 -10.06
C THR A 498 10.80 0.70 -11.46
N TYR A 499 10.31 -0.44 -11.92
CA TYR A 499 9.71 -0.62 -13.25
C TYR A 499 8.19 -0.84 -13.21
N GLU A 500 7.53 -0.36 -12.14
CA GLU A 500 6.06 -0.25 -12.04
C GLU A 500 5.30 -1.58 -12.24
N ALA A 501 5.86 -2.68 -11.73
CA ALA A 501 5.14 -3.96 -11.65
C ALA A 501 3.87 -3.80 -10.80
N GLN A 502 2.77 -4.41 -11.21
CA GLN A 502 1.45 -4.21 -10.58
C GLN A 502 1.06 -5.36 -9.65
N VAL A 503 1.72 -6.52 -9.82
CA VAL A 503 1.68 -7.69 -8.96
C VAL A 503 3.11 -8.26 -8.85
N ILE A 504 3.52 -8.72 -7.68
CA ILE A 504 4.72 -9.54 -7.46
C ILE A 504 4.26 -10.95 -7.07
N ASN A 505 4.79 -11.97 -7.75
CA ASN A 505 4.73 -13.36 -7.31
C ASN A 505 6.13 -13.79 -6.83
N MET A 506 6.19 -14.30 -5.60
CA MET A 506 7.36 -14.97 -5.04
C MET A 506 6.98 -16.42 -4.67
N SER A 507 7.62 -17.40 -5.29
CA SER A 507 7.41 -18.82 -5.01
C SER A 507 8.59 -19.42 -4.21
N LEU A 508 9.09 -18.65 -3.24
CA LEU A 508 10.17 -19.04 -2.32
C LEU A 508 9.94 -18.47 -0.93
N GLY A 509 10.63 -19.02 0.06
CA GLY A 509 10.57 -18.54 1.45
C GLY A 509 11.64 -19.12 2.34
N GLY A 510 11.55 -18.86 3.64
CA GLY A 510 12.49 -19.37 4.63
C GLY A 510 12.04 -19.12 6.06
N VAL A 511 12.57 -19.93 6.98
CA VAL A 511 12.21 -19.87 8.41
C VAL A 511 13.33 -19.16 9.17
N PHE A 512 13.14 -17.88 9.44
CA PHE A 512 14.11 -17.02 10.12
C PHE A 512 13.44 -15.94 10.97
N ALA A 513 14.24 -15.15 11.70
CA ALA A 513 13.75 -14.01 12.48
C ALA A 513 13.49 -12.79 11.57
N GLU A 514 12.48 -11.97 11.88
CA GLU A 514 12.00 -10.87 11.03
C GLU A 514 13.13 -9.94 10.52
N SER A 515 13.55 -10.07 9.25
CA SER A 515 14.54 -9.17 8.63
C SER A 515 13.96 -7.76 8.49
N SER A 516 14.64 -6.79 9.09
CA SER A 516 14.29 -5.37 9.04
C SER A 516 14.47 -4.80 7.62
N ALA A 517 15.47 -5.28 6.89
CA ALA A 517 15.71 -4.90 5.51
C ALA A 517 14.57 -5.39 4.58
N LEU A 518 14.20 -6.67 4.65
CA LEU A 518 13.15 -7.24 3.81
C LEU A 518 11.75 -6.71 4.16
N THR A 519 11.45 -6.53 5.46
CA THR A 519 10.25 -5.81 5.93
C THR A 519 10.12 -4.45 5.26
N THR A 520 11.23 -3.75 5.03
CA THR A 520 11.24 -2.42 4.40
C THR A 520 11.01 -2.50 2.89
N ALA A 521 11.65 -3.44 2.19
CA ALA A 521 11.44 -3.65 0.76
C ALA A 521 9.98 -4.05 0.42
N VAL A 522 9.40 -4.97 1.19
CA VAL A 522 7.98 -5.38 1.05
C VAL A 522 7.04 -4.19 1.30
N LYS A 523 7.30 -3.38 2.33
CA LYS A 523 6.51 -2.16 2.60
C LYS A 523 6.64 -1.10 1.51
N ASN A 524 7.80 -0.98 0.87
CA ASN A 524 7.97 -0.11 -0.29
C ASN A 524 7.10 -0.58 -1.47
N ALA A 525 7.06 -1.89 -1.76
CA ALA A 525 6.20 -2.45 -2.80
C ALA A 525 4.70 -2.23 -2.53
N VAL A 526 4.23 -2.49 -1.30
CA VAL A 526 2.83 -2.22 -0.92
C VAL A 526 2.51 -0.72 -0.99
N THR A 527 3.46 0.16 -0.66
CA THR A 527 3.30 1.63 -0.76
C THR A 527 3.30 2.12 -2.22
N ALA A 528 3.96 1.40 -3.13
CA ALA A 528 3.95 1.63 -4.57
C ALA A 528 2.71 1.04 -5.29
N ASP A 529 1.67 0.68 -4.53
CA ASP A 529 0.43 0.05 -5.02
C ASP A 529 0.64 -1.31 -5.72
N ILE A 530 1.60 -2.11 -5.26
CA ILE A 530 1.87 -3.45 -5.80
C ILE A 530 1.18 -4.52 -4.94
N VAL A 531 0.46 -5.45 -5.58
CA VAL A 531 -0.07 -6.63 -4.89
C VAL A 531 1.05 -7.65 -4.72
N VAL A 532 1.50 -7.89 -3.48
CA VAL A 532 2.59 -8.83 -3.18
C VAL A 532 2.01 -10.18 -2.79
N VAL A 533 2.35 -11.24 -3.52
CA VAL A 533 1.84 -12.62 -3.31
C VAL A 533 3.01 -13.56 -3.04
N ASN A 534 2.91 -14.40 -2.01
CA ASN A 534 3.94 -15.40 -1.69
C ASN A 534 3.36 -16.77 -1.32
N SER A 535 4.08 -17.83 -1.67
CA SER A 535 3.84 -19.20 -1.20
C SER A 535 3.83 -19.27 0.34
N ALA A 536 2.90 -20.04 0.94
CA ALA A 536 2.88 -20.23 2.40
C ALA A 536 4.12 -20.98 2.92
N GLY A 537 4.73 -21.83 2.08
CA GLY A 537 5.84 -22.73 2.38
C GLY A 537 5.40 -24.17 2.61
N ASN A 538 6.33 -25.12 2.44
CA ASN A 538 6.08 -26.56 2.38
C ASN A 538 6.67 -27.33 3.58
N LEU A 539 6.41 -26.87 4.81
CA LEU A 539 6.93 -27.47 6.04
C LEU A 539 5.82 -27.92 7.02
N ASN A 540 4.55 -27.92 6.57
CA ASN A 540 3.36 -28.26 7.36
C ASN A 540 3.28 -27.50 8.71
N MET A 541 3.79 -26.27 8.75
CA MET A 541 3.90 -25.46 9.97
C MET A 541 2.65 -24.61 10.21
N ASP A 542 2.31 -24.48 11.49
CA ASP A 542 1.22 -23.67 12.01
C ASP A 542 1.77 -22.33 12.54
N ASP A 543 1.50 -21.20 11.87
CA ASP A 543 2.08 -19.89 12.23
C ASP A 543 1.69 -19.39 13.64
N THR A 544 0.71 -20.03 14.29
CA THR A 544 0.27 -19.71 15.66
C THR A 544 1.00 -20.53 16.75
N LYS A 545 1.61 -21.65 16.37
CA LYS A 545 2.43 -22.48 17.27
C LYS A 545 3.90 -22.11 17.07
N TYR A 546 4.58 -21.75 18.16
CA TYR A 546 6.04 -21.68 18.09
C TYR A 546 6.61 -23.03 17.68
N ALA A 547 7.70 -22.97 16.93
CA ALA A 547 8.33 -24.12 16.33
C ALA A 547 9.06 -24.95 17.41
N THR A 548 8.32 -25.79 18.14
CA THR A 548 8.81 -26.67 19.20
C THR A 548 8.67 -28.14 18.85
N ASP A 549 7.61 -28.52 18.12
CA ASP A 549 7.24 -29.94 17.94
C ASP A 549 7.66 -30.49 16.57
N ALA A 550 7.80 -29.62 15.55
CA ALA A 550 8.30 -29.98 14.22
C ALA A 550 9.75 -29.50 13.96
N TYR A 551 10.13 -28.37 14.55
CA TYR A 551 11.45 -27.74 14.44
C TYR A 551 12.59 -28.63 14.96
N ASP A 552 12.33 -29.28 16.10
CA ASP A 552 13.27 -30.14 16.84
C ASP A 552 13.72 -31.39 16.07
N SER A 553 13.14 -31.69 14.90
CA SER A 553 13.57 -32.80 14.04
C SER A 553 14.39 -32.37 12.81
N TYR A 554 14.51 -31.07 12.51
CA TYR A 554 15.26 -30.57 11.33
C TYR A 554 16.34 -29.55 11.69
N TYR A 555 16.11 -28.67 12.68
CA TYR A 555 17.06 -27.61 13.07
C TYR A 555 17.77 -27.86 14.41
N SER A 556 17.45 -28.93 15.14
CA SER A 556 18.10 -29.28 16.42
C SER A 556 19.57 -29.73 16.30
N SER A 557 20.08 -29.91 15.07
CA SER A 557 21.49 -30.12 14.77
C SER A 557 22.31 -28.83 14.70
N LEU A 558 21.67 -27.65 14.71
CA LEU A 558 22.37 -26.37 14.61
C LEU A 558 22.92 -25.89 15.96
N SER A 559 24.04 -25.18 15.91
CA SER A 559 24.75 -24.69 17.09
C SER A 559 24.00 -23.56 17.81
N PRO A 560 24.34 -23.23 19.07
CA PRO A 560 23.73 -22.13 19.81
C PRO A 560 23.87 -20.74 19.15
N ALA A 561 24.84 -20.55 18.25
CA ALA A 561 25.00 -19.30 17.48
C ALA A 561 24.05 -19.23 16.27
N GLN A 562 23.56 -20.36 15.78
CA GLN A 562 22.58 -20.51 14.69
C GLN A 562 21.14 -20.65 15.20
N ASN A 563 20.93 -20.63 16.52
CA ASN A 563 19.61 -20.79 17.14
C ASN A 563 19.05 -19.42 17.56
N PRO A 564 18.28 -18.71 16.70
CA PRO A 564 17.60 -17.49 17.11
C PRO A 564 16.66 -17.80 18.28
N PRO A 565 16.50 -16.91 19.28
CA PRO A 565 15.74 -17.20 20.48
C PRO A 565 14.32 -17.68 20.14
N ALA A 566 14.06 -18.97 20.39
CA ALA A 566 13.02 -19.80 19.75
C ALA A 566 11.56 -19.43 20.09
N ARG A 567 11.19 -18.18 19.80
CA ARG A 567 9.91 -17.51 20.07
C ARG A 567 9.58 -16.44 19.02
N THR A 568 10.30 -16.38 17.89
CA THR A 568 10.14 -15.31 16.88
C THR A 568 10.33 -15.76 15.42
N ALA A 569 10.80 -16.98 15.15
CA ALA A 569 10.96 -17.46 13.78
C ALA A 569 9.60 -17.70 13.11
N LEU A 570 9.46 -17.22 11.87
CA LEU A 570 8.27 -17.32 11.03
C LEU A 570 8.68 -17.56 9.57
N HIS A 571 7.72 -17.87 8.70
CA HIS A 571 7.97 -18.16 7.30
C HIS A 571 7.88 -16.91 6.43
N TYR A 572 9.03 -16.30 6.15
CA TYR A 572 9.12 -15.07 5.38
C TYR A 572 9.40 -15.34 3.89
N PRO A 573 8.92 -14.49 2.97
CA PRO A 573 8.18 -13.25 3.23
C PRO A 573 6.65 -13.44 3.40
N SER A 574 6.09 -14.66 3.35
CA SER A 574 4.63 -14.87 3.44
C SER A 574 3.98 -14.58 4.81
N ASP A 575 4.77 -14.31 5.85
CA ASP A 575 4.29 -13.85 7.16
C ASP A 575 4.40 -12.33 7.39
N TYR A 576 4.74 -11.53 6.37
CA TYR A 576 4.76 -10.07 6.46
C TYR A 576 3.38 -9.42 6.30
N ASP A 577 3.13 -8.35 7.07
CA ASP A 577 1.96 -7.49 6.89
C ASP A 577 2.01 -6.81 5.51
N GLY A 578 0.97 -7.05 4.70
CA GLY A 578 0.84 -6.52 3.33
C GLY A 578 1.14 -7.52 2.20
N VAL A 579 1.60 -8.72 2.54
CA VAL A 579 1.70 -9.85 1.60
C VAL A 579 0.39 -10.66 1.63
N LEU A 580 -0.01 -11.24 0.50
CA LEU A 580 -0.96 -12.35 0.44
C LEU A 580 -0.19 -13.66 0.62
N GLY A 581 -0.25 -14.25 1.82
CA GLY A 581 0.28 -15.61 2.06
C GLY A 581 -0.67 -16.68 1.51
N VAL A 582 -0.20 -17.54 0.60
CA VAL A 582 -1.04 -18.49 -0.14
C VAL A 582 -0.83 -19.94 0.31
N ILE A 583 -1.82 -20.50 1.00
CA ILE A 583 -1.90 -21.91 1.40
C ILE A 583 -2.16 -22.79 0.15
N TRP A 584 -1.52 -23.95 0.06
CA TRP A 584 -1.79 -24.90 -1.04
C TRP A 584 -2.80 -25.98 -0.67
N LEU A 585 -3.75 -26.21 -1.57
CA LEU A 585 -4.81 -27.18 -1.39
C LEU A 585 -4.54 -28.45 -2.21
N HIS A 586 -4.75 -29.59 -1.55
CA HIS A 586 -4.61 -30.90 -2.18
C HIS A 586 -5.81 -31.22 -3.08
N SER A 587 -5.57 -31.93 -4.19
CA SER A 587 -6.62 -32.29 -5.16
C SER A 587 -7.74 -33.16 -4.54
N SER A 588 -7.40 -34.01 -3.56
CA SER A 588 -8.35 -34.82 -2.80
C SER A 588 -9.18 -34.05 -1.77
N ALA A 589 -8.83 -32.81 -1.41
CA ALA A 589 -9.58 -31.99 -0.44
C ALA A 589 -11.02 -31.68 -0.91
N TYR A 590 -11.30 -31.88 -2.21
CA TYR A 590 -12.61 -31.70 -2.83
C TYR A 590 -13.23 -33.01 -3.38
N ALA A 591 -12.47 -34.11 -3.44
CA ALA A 591 -12.93 -35.38 -4.01
C ALA A 591 -13.91 -36.15 -3.10
N VAL A 592 -14.10 -35.65 -1.88
CA VAL A 592 -15.01 -36.16 -0.85
C VAL A 592 -15.66 -34.98 -0.16
N GLY A 593 -16.93 -35.10 0.22
CA GLY A 593 -17.59 -34.15 1.11
C GLY A 593 -17.07 -34.32 2.54
N ILE A 594 -15.81 -33.95 2.78
CA ILE A 594 -15.09 -34.29 4.03
C ILE A 594 -15.79 -33.63 5.22
N ASN A 595 -16.34 -34.48 6.09
CA ASN A 595 -16.83 -34.09 7.39
C ASN A 595 -15.66 -33.44 8.19
N PRO A 596 -15.78 -32.18 8.66
CA PRO A 596 -14.65 -31.40 9.20
C PRO A 596 -14.01 -31.95 10.48
N ARG A 597 -14.45 -33.12 10.96
CA ARG A 597 -13.81 -33.90 12.04
C ARG A 597 -12.61 -34.75 11.61
N TYR A 598 -12.31 -34.84 10.31
CA TYR A 598 -11.15 -35.58 9.78
C TYR A 598 -10.04 -34.67 9.23
N VAL A 599 -9.98 -33.41 9.67
CA VAL A 599 -8.85 -32.49 9.43
C VAL A 599 -7.69 -32.82 10.39
N GLY A 600 -7.22 -34.06 10.32
CA GLY A 600 -6.15 -34.61 11.14
C GLY A 600 -4.96 -35.02 10.27
N SER A 601 -4.04 -34.07 10.06
CA SER A 601 -2.67 -34.28 9.53
C SER A 601 -2.50 -35.11 8.25
N THR A 602 -3.54 -35.29 7.42
CA THR A 602 -3.53 -36.25 6.28
C THR A 602 -4.19 -35.72 5.00
N THR A 603 -4.62 -34.45 4.98
CA THR A 603 -5.28 -33.81 3.83
C THR A 603 -4.60 -32.52 3.34
N TYR A 604 -3.53 -32.10 4.04
CA TYR A 604 -2.80 -30.84 3.83
C TYR A 604 -1.27 -31.05 3.96
N SER A 605 -0.78 -32.28 3.70
CA SER A 605 0.46 -32.85 4.27
C SER A 605 1.77 -32.05 4.13
N GLY A 606 1.83 -31.07 3.23
CA GLY A 606 2.97 -30.16 3.08
C GLY A 606 2.73 -28.69 3.47
N SER A 607 1.51 -28.15 3.37
CA SER A 607 1.32 -26.68 3.42
C SER A 607 1.51 -26.11 4.82
N ASN A 608 2.34 -25.08 4.93
CA ASN A 608 2.24 -24.14 6.05
C ASN A 608 0.86 -23.44 6.03
N TYR A 609 0.36 -23.09 7.21
CA TYR A 609 -0.98 -22.57 7.42
C TYR A 609 -1.05 -21.71 8.71
N GLY A 610 -2.15 -21.00 8.94
CA GLY A 610 -2.36 -20.17 10.13
C GLY A 610 -2.98 -18.78 9.87
N TRP A 611 -2.99 -17.93 10.90
CA TRP A 611 -3.69 -16.65 10.88
C TRP A 611 -2.99 -15.54 10.07
N ARG A 612 -1.72 -15.74 9.70
CA ARG A 612 -0.97 -14.78 8.86
C ARG A 612 -1.16 -15.04 7.37
N LYS A 613 -1.52 -16.25 6.96
CA LYS A 613 -1.84 -16.58 5.57
C LYS A 613 -3.28 -16.13 5.23
N GLU A 614 -3.46 -15.40 4.14
CA GLU A 614 -4.75 -14.82 3.77
C GLU A 614 -5.67 -15.79 3.08
N ILE A 615 -5.18 -16.53 2.08
CA ILE A 615 -6.02 -17.18 1.08
C ILE A 615 -5.41 -18.53 0.68
N SER A 616 -6.19 -19.38 0.03
CA SER A 616 -5.72 -20.66 -0.50
C SER A 616 -5.97 -20.81 -2.00
N ALA A 617 -5.24 -21.72 -2.64
CA ALA A 617 -5.41 -22.08 -4.05
C ALA A 617 -4.99 -23.54 -4.31
N PRO A 618 -5.42 -24.15 -5.44
CA PRO A 618 -4.93 -25.46 -5.86
C PRO A 618 -3.40 -25.50 -5.95
N GLY A 619 -2.77 -26.53 -5.39
CA GLY A 619 -1.31 -26.70 -5.50
C GLY A 619 -0.84 -28.15 -5.55
N SER A 620 -1.73 -29.13 -5.75
CA SER A 620 -1.38 -30.55 -5.94
C SER A 620 -1.63 -30.98 -7.38
N LEU A 621 -0.66 -31.69 -7.98
CA LEU A 621 -0.74 -32.20 -9.35
C LEU A 621 -1.09 -31.06 -10.33
N ILE A 622 -0.32 -29.98 -10.27
CA ILE A 622 -0.48 -28.79 -11.11
C ILE A 622 0.34 -28.98 -12.38
N TYR A 623 -0.35 -29.29 -13.48
CA TYR A 623 0.24 -29.38 -14.81
C TYR A 623 0.67 -27.99 -15.31
N SER A 624 1.94 -27.86 -15.74
CA SER A 624 2.50 -26.62 -16.30
C SER A 624 3.74 -26.88 -17.17
N THR A 625 4.23 -25.82 -17.81
CA THR A 625 5.41 -25.77 -18.69
C THR A 625 6.73 -26.04 -17.94
N THR A 626 7.64 -26.83 -18.50
CA THR A 626 8.91 -27.27 -17.86
C THR A 626 10.08 -27.30 -18.84
N SER A 627 11.28 -27.02 -18.33
CA SER A 627 12.54 -27.13 -19.06
C SER A 627 13.24 -28.50 -18.87
N GLN A 628 12.74 -29.37 -17.99
CA GLN A 628 13.42 -30.63 -17.61
C GLN A 628 13.21 -31.80 -18.59
N ASN A 629 12.14 -31.81 -19.39
CA ASN A 629 11.73 -33.01 -20.13
C ASN A 629 11.41 -32.77 -21.62
N ALA A 630 11.34 -33.86 -22.39
CA ALA A 630 11.11 -33.81 -23.84
C ALA A 630 9.65 -33.54 -24.23
N THR A 631 8.70 -33.63 -23.29
CA THR A 631 7.31 -33.22 -23.48
C THR A 631 7.13 -31.71 -23.29
N LYS A 632 8.04 -31.05 -22.56
CA LYS A 632 7.99 -29.65 -22.10
C LYS A 632 6.85 -29.31 -21.13
N TYR A 633 6.14 -30.33 -20.63
CA TYR A 633 5.11 -30.19 -19.61
C TYR A 633 5.29 -31.25 -18.52
N ARG A 634 5.02 -30.90 -17.25
CA ARG A 634 4.99 -31.81 -16.09
C ARG A 634 3.96 -31.37 -15.06
N GLU A 635 3.67 -32.26 -14.12
CA GLU A 635 2.98 -31.93 -12.87
C GLU A 635 3.99 -31.55 -11.76
N GLY A 636 3.52 -30.75 -10.81
CA GLY A 636 4.23 -30.37 -9.59
C GLY A 636 3.26 -30.21 -8.41
N SER A 637 3.78 -30.27 -7.19
CA SER A 637 3.01 -30.13 -5.95
C SER A 637 3.74 -29.23 -4.95
N GLY A 638 3.01 -28.36 -4.26
CA GLY A 638 3.57 -27.39 -3.31
C GLY A 638 2.99 -25.98 -3.42
N SER A 639 3.29 -25.13 -2.44
CA SER A 639 2.80 -23.75 -2.39
C SER A 639 3.38 -22.83 -3.46
N SER A 640 4.53 -23.18 -4.04
CA SER A 640 5.05 -22.53 -5.26
C SER A 640 4.12 -22.54 -6.46
N TYR A 641 3.19 -23.52 -6.54
CA TYR A 641 2.23 -23.64 -7.64
C TYR A 641 0.86 -23.04 -7.30
N ALA A 642 0.58 -22.81 -6.02
CA ALA A 642 -0.64 -22.15 -5.54
C ALA A 642 -0.53 -20.61 -5.59
N ALA A 643 0.60 -20.05 -5.18
CA ALA A 643 0.89 -18.60 -5.24
C ALA A 643 0.66 -17.98 -6.64
N PRO A 644 1.20 -18.53 -7.75
CA PRO A 644 0.98 -17.98 -9.09
C PRO A 644 -0.50 -17.95 -9.52
N MET A 645 -1.35 -18.83 -8.96
CA MET A 645 -2.80 -18.75 -9.24
C MET A 645 -3.41 -17.48 -8.66
N VAL A 646 -3.06 -17.15 -7.42
CA VAL A 646 -3.53 -15.93 -6.74
C VAL A 646 -2.95 -14.69 -7.41
N ALA A 647 -1.67 -14.70 -7.80
CA ALA A 647 -1.05 -13.61 -8.55
C ALA A 647 -1.70 -13.40 -9.94
N ALA A 648 -2.05 -14.48 -10.64
CA ALA A 648 -2.76 -14.42 -11.92
C ALA A 648 -4.17 -13.85 -11.76
N VAL A 649 -4.93 -14.25 -10.74
CA VAL A 649 -6.27 -13.67 -10.49
C VAL A 649 -6.18 -12.22 -10.03
N ALA A 650 -5.17 -11.85 -9.22
CA ALA A 650 -4.89 -10.46 -8.88
C ALA A 650 -4.65 -9.60 -10.14
N ALA A 651 -3.91 -10.14 -11.10
CA ALA A 651 -3.68 -9.49 -12.38
C ALA A 651 -4.95 -9.39 -13.24
N LEU A 652 -5.82 -10.41 -13.25
CA LEU A 652 -7.13 -10.34 -13.91
C LEU A 652 -8.07 -9.30 -13.28
N VAL A 653 -8.08 -9.17 -11.94
CA VAL A 653 -8.83 -8.12 -11.22
C VAL A 653 -8.32 -6.74 -11.61
N ARG A 654 -6.99 -6.54 -11.65
CA ARG A 654 -6.38 -5.28 -12.13
C ARG A 654 -6.67 -5.01 -13.61
N TYR A 655 -6.70 -6.03 -14.47
CA TYR A 655 -7.03 -5.85 -15.88
C TYR A 655 -8.51 -5.48 -16.06
N ALA A 656 -9.40 -6.08 -15.28
CA ALA A 656 -10.84 -5.78 -15.28
C ALA A 656 -11.15 -4.34 -14.82
N ASN A 657 -10.44 -3.82 -13.81
CA ASN A 657 -10.44 -2.38 -13.48
C ASN A 657 -9.04 -1.89 -13.03
N PRO A 658 -8.28 -1.24 -13.93
CA PRO A 658 -6.93 -0.73 -13.63
C PRO A 658 -6.86 0.38 -12.57
N ALA A 659 -8.00 0.95 -12.16
CA ALA A 659 -8.05 2.00 -11.14
C ALA A 659 -8.21 1.48 -9.70
N LEU A 660 -8.30 0.16 -9.49
CA LEU A 660 -8.29 -0.45 -8.17
C LEU A 660 -6.89 -0.35 -7.52
N THR A 661 -6.84 -0.03 -6.23
CA THR A 661 -5.59 -0.10 -5.45
C THR A 661 -5.21 -1.54 -5.11
N ALA A 662 -3.95 -1.81 -4.80
CA ALA A 662 -3.50 -3.13 -4.39
C ALA A 662 -4.28 -3.68 -3.18
N GLN A 663 -4.59 -2.81 -2.21
CA GLN A 663 -5.43 -3.17 -1.07
C GLN A 663 -6.86 -3.54 -1.52
N GLN A 664 -7.47 -2.79 -2.44
CA GLN A 664 -8.79 -3.15 -2.99
C GLN A 664 -8.77 -4.46 -3.78
N VAL A 665 -7.68 -4.76 -4.51
CA VAL A 665 -7.49 -6.05 -5.19
C VAL A 665 -7.40 -7.18 -4.15
N MET A 666 -6.61 -7.01 -3.09
CA MET A 666 -6.52 -7.97 -1.98
C MET A 666 -7.89 -8.17 -1.30
N ASP A 667 -8.62 -7.10 -1.01
CA ASP A 667 -9.96 -7.15 -0.41
C ASP A 667 -10.97 -7.88 -1.30
N ILE A 668 -10.95 -7.63 -2.61
CA ILE A 668 -11.79 -8.36 -3.58
C ILE A 668 -11.44 -9.85 -3.57
N LEU A 669 -10.16 -10.21 -3.67
CA LEU A 669 -9.71 -11.62 -3.67
C LEU A 669 -10.15 -12.34 -2.39
N CYS A 670 -9.97 -11.71 -1.23
CA CYS A 670 -10.37 -12.26 0.06
C CYS A 670 -11.89 -12.38 0.21
N ALA A 671 -12.66 -11.38 -0.21
CA ALA A 671 -14.12 -11.36 -0.05
C ALA A 671 -14.88 -12.15 -1.12
N THR A 672 -14.22 -12.57 -2.19
CA THR A 672 -14.81 -13.39 -3.27
C THR A 672 -14.27 -14.82 -3.30
N ALA A 673 -13.34 -15.16 -2.41
CA ALA A 673 -12.86 -16.53 -2.22
C ALA A 673 -14.02 -17.49 -1.90
N THR A 674 -13.89 -18.72 -2.39
CA THR A 674 -14.80 -19.82 -2.11
C THR A 674 -14.51 -20.33 -0.71
N ASP A 675 -15.31 -19.88 0.27
CA ASP A 675 -15.35 -20.31 1.68
C ASP A 675 -15.26 -21.85 1.81
N LEU A 676 -14.37 -22.34 2.69
CA LEU A 676 -14.05 -23.75 2.90
C LEU A 676 -14.00 -24.08 4.41
N HIS A 677 -13.97 -25.37 4.72
CA HIS A 677 -13.75 -25.94 6.06
C HIS A 677 -14.63 -25.35 7.20
N ILE A 678 -14.31 -24.20 7.79
CA ILE A 678 -15.13 -23.51 8.80
C ILE A 678 -15.69 -22.20 8.20
N PRO A 679 -17.02 -22.04 8.08
CA PRO A 679 -17.64 -20.89 7.39
C PRO A 679 -17.13 -19.52 7.83
N GLY A 680 -16.40 -18.86 6.93
CA GLY A 680 -15.75 -17.58 7.18
C GLY A 680 -14.25 -17.59 6.84
N ARG A 681 -13.44 -16.97 7.69
CA ARG A 681 -11.98 -17.09 7.63
C ARG A 681 -11.50 -18.09 8.67
N ASP A 682 -10.74 -19.09 8.25
CA ASP A 682 -10.05 -20.02 9.14
C ASP A 682 -8.53 -20.02 8.93
N ARG A 683 -7.84 -20.97 9.57
CA ARG A 683 -6.38 -21.06 9.62
C ARG A 683 -5.85 -22.02 8.56
N GLU A 684 -6.65 -23.03 8.24
CA GLU A 684 -6.37 -24.15 7.36
C GLU A 684 -6.53 -23.78 5.88
N THR A 685 -7.35 -22.78 5.56
CA THR A 685 -7.65 -22.34 4.19
C THR A 685 -7.66 -20.81 4.00
N GLY A 686 -7.51 -20.04 5.08
CA GLY A 686 -7.58 -18.58 5.03
C GLY A 686 -9.01 -18.11 4.81
N TYR A 687 -9.25 -17.22 3.85
CA TYR A 687 -10.59 -16.86 3.35
C TYR A 687 -11.23 -17.94 2.46
N GLY A 688 -10.60 -19.12 2.34
CA GLY A 688 -10.97 -20.15 1.37
C GLY A 688 -10.23 -20.00 0.03
N CYS A 689 -10.71 -20.71 -0.99
CA CYS A 689 -10.00 -20.87 -2.27
C CYS A 689 -10.30 -19.73 -3.24
N VAL A 690 -9.27 -19.13 -3.84
CA VAL A 690 -9.40 -18.05 -4.84
C VAL A 690 -10.39 -18.41 -5.96
N ASN A 691 -11.25 -17.45 -6.33
CA ASN A 691 -12.29 -17.61 -7.34
C ASN A 691 -12.18 -16.48 -8.38
N ALA A 692 -11.70 -16.81 -9.58
CA ALA A 692 -11.40 -15.85 -10.63
C ALA A 692 -12.66 -15.16 -11.16
N GLU A 693 -13.75 -15.92 -11.35
CA GLU A 693 -15.00 -15.39 -11.91
C GLU A 693 -15.66 -14.41 -10.92
N ALA A 694 -15.75 -14.79 -9.64
CA ALA A 694 -16.30 -13.91 -8.61
C ALA A 694 -15.44 -12.65 -8.40
N ALA A 695 -14.11 -12.78 -8.39
CA ALA A 695 -13.19 -11.66 -8.23
C ALA A 695 -13.26 -10.67 -9.43
N VAL A 696 -13.23 -11.17 -10.66
CA VAL A 696 -13.38 -10.34 -11.87
C VAL A 696 -14.77 -9.70 -11.93
N ARG A 697 -15.84 -10.43 -11.62
CA ARG A 697 -17.21 -9.90 -11.56
C ARG A 697 -17.32 -8.74 -10.55
N MET A 698 -16.64 -8.86 -9.41
CA MET A 698 -16.59 -7.81 -8.38
C MET A 698 -15.74 -6.60 -8.81
N ALA A 699 -14.63 -6.83 -9.54
CA ALA A 699 -13.83 -5.76 -10.13
C ALA A 699 -14.66 -4.91 -11.12
N LEU A 700 -15.41 -5.57 -12.00
CA LEU A 700 -16.28 -4.90 -12.98
C LEU A 700 -17.42 -4.11 -12.32
N ALA A 701 -17.90 -4.54 -11.15
CA ALA A 701 -18.89 -3.80 -10.35
C ALA A 701 -18.39 -2.44 -9.82
N THR A 702 -17.08 -2.16 -9.93
CA THR A 702 -16.45 -0.88 -9.53
C THR A 702 -16.14 0.06 -10.70
N LEU A 703 -16.46 -0.33 -11.94
CA LEU A 703 -16.28 0.50 -13.14
C LEU A 703 -17.27 1.68 -13.20
N PRO A 704 -16.94 2.78 -13.90
CA PRO A 704 -17.82 3.95 -13.94
C PRO A 704 -19.10 3.67 -14.73
N PRO A 705 -20.28 4.14 -14.26
CA PRO A 705 -21.55 3.88 -14.93
C PRO A 705 -21.61 4.60 -16.29
N GLU A 706 -21.95 3.85 -17.34
CA GLU A 706 -22.05 4.41 -18.69
C GLU A 706 -23.22 5.38 -18.85
N ASN A 707 -23.16 6.18 -19.91
CA ASN A 707 -24.21 7.09 -20.38
C ASN A 707 -24.78 8.05 -19.31
N LEU A 708 -23.98 8.43 -18.31
CA LEU A 708 -24.34 9.44 -17.32
C LEU A 708 -24.76 10.77 -17.99
N ALA A 709 -26.06 11.04 -17.94
CA ALA A 709 -26.69 12.17 -18.59
C ALA A 709 -27.39 13.08 -17.56
N THR A 710 -27.34 14.39 -17.82
CA THR A 710 -28.02 15.43 -17.05
C THR A 710 -29.17 16.03 -17.84
N ALA A 711 -30.34 16.19 -17.23
CA ALA A 711 -31.51 16.85 -17.82
C ALA A 711 -32.12 17.88 -16.85
N GLY A 712 -32.64 19.00 -17.35
CA GLY A 712 -33.21 20.07 -16.54
C GLY A 712 -32.50 21.41 -16.74
N GLY A 713 -32.26 22.15 -15.65
CA GLY A 713 -31.60 23.46 -15.69
C GLY A 713 -32.44 24.64 -15.21
N HIS A 714 -33.62 24.43 -14.62
CA HIS A 714 -34.42 25.47 -13.96
C HIS A 714 -34.63 25.10 -12.48
N GLY A 715 -33.70 25.49 -11.60
CA GLY A 715 -33.75 25.17 -10.16
C GLY A 715 -33.63 23.68 -9.80
N GLN A 716 -33.48 22.78 -10.77
CA GLN A 716 -33.25 21.35 -10.57
C GLN A 716 -32.48 20.72 -11.74
N VAL A 717 -31.79 19.61 -11.47
CA VAL A 717 -31.15 18.73 -12.45
C VAL A 717 -31.50 17.28 -12.13
N ALA A 718 -32.11 16.59 -13.08
CA ALA A 718 -32.24 15.13 -13.08
C ALA A 718 -30.97 14.49 -13.65
N LEU A 719 -30.60 13.34 -13.09
CA LEU A 719 -29.47 12.53 -13.50
C LEU A 719 -29.98 11.13 -13.88
N SER A 720 -29.39 10.53 -14.90
CA SER A 720 -29.66 9.15 -15.33
C SER A 720 -28.39 8.50 -15.87
N TRP A 721 -28.17 7.23 -15.58
CA TRP A 721 -27.01 6.45 -16.03
C TRP A 721 -27.40 4.98 -16.25
N ASP A 722 -26.56 4.20 -16.93
CA ASP A 722 -26.79 2.76 -17.09
C ASP A 722 -26.35 1.98 -15.85
N ALA A 723 -27.04 0.87 -15.56
CA ALA A 723 -26.77 0.07 -14.37
C ALA A 723 -25.46 -0.73 -14.53
N VAL A 724 -24.50 -0.49 -13.64
CA VAL A 724 -23.30 -1.32 -13.47
C VAL A 724 -23.73 -2.67 -12.87
N PRO A 725 -23.50 -3.81 -13.55
CA PRO A 725 -23.83 -5.13 -13.01
C PRO A 725 -23.01 -5.43 -11.75
N GLY A 726 -23.67 -5.94 -10.71
CA GLY A 726 -23.03 -6.27 -9.43
C GLY A 726 -22.88 -5.13 -8.43
N ALA A 727 -23.23 -3.87 -8.80
CA ALA A 727 -23.17 -2.75 -7.87
C ALA A 727 -24.34 -2.77 -6.85
N ASP A 728 -24.01 -2.72 -5.56
CA ASP A 728 -24.94 -2.66 -4.43
C ASP A 728 -25.63 -1.29 -4.25
N GLY A 729 -25.21 -0.30 -5.04
CA GLY A 729 -25.71 1.07 -4.95
C GLY A 729 -24.86 2.04 -5.72
N TYR A 730 -25.11 3.33 -5.50
CA TYR A 730 -24.34 4.43 -6.10
C TYR A 730 -24.17 5.57 -5.10
N GLN A 731 -23.05 6.28 -5.18
CA GLN A 731 -22.95 7.64 -4.65
C GLN A 731 -23.12 8.65 -5.75
N VAL A 732 -23.89 9.68 -5.47
CA VAL A 732 -23.99 10.86 -6.32
C VAL A 732 -23.30 12.02 -5.62
N TYR A 733 -22.27 12.56 -6.25
CA TYR A 733 -21.54 13.75 -5.83
C TYR A 733 -21.97 14.94 -6.68
N ALA A 734 -21.98 16.14 -6.09
CA ALA A 734 -22.30 17.38 -6.78
C ALA A 734 -21.41 18.54 -6.32
N GLN A 735 -21.01 19.39 -7.27
CA GLN A 735 -20.29 20.64 -7.04
C GLN A 735 -21.12 21.80 -7.59
N ALA A 736 -21.45 22.74 -6.72
CA ALA A 736 -22.09 24.00 -7.10
C ALA A 736 -21.07 24.97 -7.75
N PRO A 737 -21.52 25.96 -8.54
CA PRO A 737 -20.64 26.94 -9.17
C PRO A 737 -19.73 27.65 -8.15
N GLY A 738 -18.42 27.37 -8.20
CA GLY A 738 -17.43 27.94 -7.27
C GLY A 738 -17.35 27.28 -5.89
N GLY A 739 -18.04 26.16 -5.66
CA GLY A 739 -17.89 25.31 -4.47
C GLY A 739 -16.92 24.14 -4.67
N SER A 740 -16.83 23.27 -3.68
CA SER A 740 -16.18 21.94 -3.78
C SER A 740 -17.18 20.86 -4.22
N MET A 741 -16.69 19.70 -4.65
CA MET A 741 -17.52 18.48 -4.68
C MET A 741 -17.95 18.11 -3.26
N ALA A 742 -19.21 17.68 -3.11
CA ALA A 742 -19.76 17.12 -1.89
C ALA A 742 -20.71 15.97 -2.23
N LEU A 743 -20.86 15.01 -1.31
CA LEU A 743 -21.84 13.94 -1.43
C LEU A 743 -23.26 14.52 -1.40
N LEU A 744 -24.05 14.24 -2.43
CA LEU A 744 -25.46 14.61 -2.50
C LEU A 744 -26.32 13.53 -1.84
N GLU A 745 -26.15 12.28 -2.25
CA GLU A 745 -26.96 11.14 -1.81
C GLU A 745 -26.23 9.80 -2.04
N THR A 746 -26.56 8.80 -1.22
CA THR A 746 -26.21 7.39 -1.44
C THR A 746 -27.48 6.63 -1.77
N LEU A 747 -27.48 5.93 -2.90
CA LEU A 747 -28.64 5.27 -3.51
C LEU A 747 -28.48 3.74 -3.45
N PRO A 748 -29.57 2.97 -3.26
CA PRO A 748 -29.51 1.51 -3.20
C PRO A 748 -29.36 0.85 -4.58
N ALA A 749 -29.00 -0.44 -4.59
CA ALA A 749 -28.84 -1.28 -5.77
C ALA A 749 -29.98 -1.12 -6.79
N GLY A 750 -29.64 -1.13 -8.08
CA GLY A 750 -30.60 -0.96 -9.18
C GLY A 750 -31.13 0.47 -9.38
N THR A 751 -30.74 1.45 -8.56
CA THR A 751 -31.12 2.85 -8.78
C THR A 751 -30.26 3.49 -9.88
N THR A 752 -30.87 3.81 -11.02
CA THR A 752 -30.20 4.40 -12.19
C THR A 752 -30.52 5.87 -12.44
N THR A 753 -31.26 6.51 -11.54
CA THR A 753 -31.69 7.92 -11.68
C THR A 753 -31.81 8.62 -10.33
N CYS A 754 -31.50 9.92 -10.27
CA CYS A 754 -31.86 10.78 -9.13
C CYS A 754 -32.17 12.21 -9.60
N THR A 755 -32.47 13.14 -8.67
CA THR A 755 -32.71 14.56 -9.03
C THR A 755 -32.25 15.50 -7.93
N HIS A 756 -31.24 16.33 -8.23
CA HIS A 756 -30.81 17.42 -7.37
C HIS A 756 -31.79 18.60 -7.52
N GLN A 757 -32.60 18.86 -6.49
CA GLN A 757 -33.64 19.90 -6.46
C GLN A 757 -33.17 21.17 -5.72
N ASN A 758 -34.00 22.23 -5.75
CA ASN A 758 -33.84 23.46 -4.97
C ASN A 758 -32.54 24.25 -5.23
N LEU A 759 -32.02 24.17 -6.46
CA LEU A 759 -30.76 24.80 -6.88
C LEU A 759 -30.92 26.33 -7.01
N ALA A 760 -30.48 27.05 -5.97
CA ALA A 760 -30.63 28.50 -5.85
C ALA A 760 -29.48 29.33 -6.48
N VAL A 761 -28.41 28.69 -6.96
CA VAL A 761 -27.27 29.34 -7.60
C VAL A 761 -27.33 29.11 -9.11
N ALA A 762 -27.10 30.16 -9.91
CA ALA A 762 -26.99 30.04 -11.36
C ALA A 762 -25.55 29.75 -11.79
N GLY A 763 -25.35 28.86 -12.76
CA GLY A 763 -24.04 28.51 -13.32
C GLY A 763 -23.89 27.02 -13.65
N SER A 764 -22.69 26.60 -14.03
CA SER A 764 -22.38 25.19 -14.28
C SER A 764 -22.21 24.43 -12.97
N TYR A 765 -23.13 23.50 -12.70
CA TYR A 765 -22.92 22.43 -11.72
C TYR A 765 -22.12 21.31 -12.38
N GLN A 766 -21.27 20.65 -11.59
CA GLN A 766 -20.62 19.39 -11.95
C GLN A 766 -21.19 18.28 -11.08
N TYR A 767 -21.27 17.07 -11.63
CA TYR A 767 -21.78 15.88 -10.97
C TYR A 767 -20.83 14.72 -11.20
N GLN A 768 -20.74 13.83 -10.22
CA GLN A 768 -20.06 12.55 -10.37
C GLN A 768 -20.97 11.43 -9.84
N VAL A 769 -20.96 10.26 -10.48
CA VAL A 769 -21.68 9.07 -10.01
C VAL A 769 -20.73 7.89 -9.99
N ALA A 770 -20.48 7.34 -8.80
CA ALA A 770 -19.67 6.14 -8.57
C ALA A 770 -20.60 4.99 -8.18
N PRO A 771 -20.34 3.74 -8.62
CA PRO A 771 -21.01 2.57 -8.06
C PRO A 771 -20.49 2.29 -6.65
N LEU A 772 -21.21 1.46 -5.91
CA LEU A 772 -20.81 0.94 -4.61
C LEU A 772 -20.73 -0.57 -4.64
N VAL A 773 -19.68 -1.09 -4.01
CA VAL A 773 -19.52 -2.51 -3.69
C VAL A 773 -19.29 -2.62 -2.18
N ASN A 774 -20.11 -3.40 -1.49
CA ASN A 774 -20.03 -3.65 -0.06
C ASN A 774 -19.57 -5.08 0.20
N LEU A 775 -18.27 -5.24 0.43
CA LEU A 775 -17.65 -6.50 0.80
C LEU A 775 -17.85 -6.77 2.30
N THR A 776 -18.10 -8.03 2.66
CA THR A 776 -18.02 -8.50 4.05
C THR A 776 -16.68 -9.20 4.21
N ARG A 777 -15.77 -8.63 4.99
CA ARG A 777 -14.44 -9.22 5.26
C ARG A 777 -14.37 -9.70 6.70
N GLN A 778 -13.77 -10.87 6.91
CA GLN A 778 -13.46 -11.38 8.26
C GLN A 778 -12.00 -11.07 8.60
N ASN A 779 -11.76 -10.03 9.38
CA ASN A 779 -10.42 -9.60 9.78
C ASN A 779 -9.99 -10.25 11.09
N VAL A 780 -8.73 -10.65 11.17
CA VAL A 780 -8.13 -11.24 12.36
C VAL A 780 -7.66 -10.10 13.28
N ILE A 781 -8.18 -10.07 14.51
CA ILE A 781 -7.96 -9.00 15.49
C ILE A 781 -6.49 -8.97 15.94
N ASN A 782 -5.85 -10.13 16.06
CA ASN A 782 -4.42 -10.21 16.32
C ASN A 782 -3.76 -11.38 15.58
N LYS A 783 -3.08 -11.07 14.46
CA LYS A 783 -2.24 -12.00 13.67
C LYS A 783 -1.07 -12.62 14.46
N LYS A 784 -0.64 -12.01 15.58
CA LYS A 784 0.52 -12.44 16.37
C LYS A 784 0.15 -13.04 17.73
N LEU A 785 -1.12 -13.36 18.01
CA LEU A 785 -1.50 -14.04 19.26
C LEU A 785 -1.34 -15.57 19.14
N LEU A 786 -0.90 -16.19 20.23
CA LEU A 786 -0.65 -17.63 20.36
C LEU A 786 -1.87 -18.28 21.02
N TYR A 787 -2.33 -19.42 20.49
CA TYR A 787 -3.57 -20.05 20.93
C TYR A 787 -3.37 -21.48 21.46
N THR A 788 -4.14 -21.81 22.51
CA THR A 788 -4.09 -23.11 23.20
C THR A 788 -5.35 -23.95 23.01
N ASP A 789 -6.44 -23.37 22.47
CA ASP A 789 -7.65 -24.11 22.10
C ASP A 789 -8.45 -23.42 20.97
N ALA A 790 -9.28 -24.21 20.30
CA ALA A 790 -10.13 -23.78 19.19
C ALA A 790 -11.37 -22.97 19.61
N ALA A 791 -11.68 -22.88 20.91
CA ALA A 791 -12.76 -22.01 21.39
C ALA A 791 -12.32 -20.54 21.39
N THR A 792 -11.01 -20.31 21.51
CA THR A 792 -10.41 -18.98 21.49
C THR A 792 -10.14 -18.48 20.05
N ASP A 793 -9.88 -19.38 19.10
CA ASP A 793 -9.67 -19.04 17.68
C ASP A 793 -10.85 -18.29 17.06
N GLN A 794 -12.08 -18.78 17.22
CA GLN A 794 -13.27 -18.14 16.64
C GLN A 794 -13.59 -16.76 17.27
N ALA A 795 -12.98 -16.44 18.41
CA ALA A 795 -13.06 -15.12 19.04
C ALA A 795 -11.98 -14.13 18.55
N ASN A 796 -11.01 -14.58 17.75
CA ASN A 796 -10.00 -13.72 17.11
C ASN A 796 -10.51 -13.06 15.81
N ILE A 797 -11.71 -13.39 15.36
CA ILE A 797 -12.28 -12.91 14.10
C ILE A 797 -13.26 -11.76 14.35
N ALA A 798 -13.01 -10.60 13.74
CA ALA A 798 -13.98 -9.52 13.60
C ALA A 798 -14.56 -9.52 12.17
N THR A 799 -15.89 -9.44 12.06
CA THR A 799 -16.52 -9.16 10.75
C THR A 799 -16.56 -7.65 10.52
N GLU A 800 -16.03 -7.22 9.38
CA GLU A 800 -15.91 -5.83 8.96
C GLU A 800 -16.61 -5.62 7.61
N ALA A 801 -17.31 -4.49 7.47
CA ALA A 801 -17.94 -4.08 6.21
C ALA A 801 -16.97 -3.18 5.44
N VAL A 802 -16.29 -3.74 4.44
CA VAL A 802 -15.36 -3.02 3.57
C VAL A 802 -16.14 -2.47 2.38
N ARG A 803 -16.11 -1.16 2.17
CA ARG A 803 -16.90 -0.49 1.12
C ARG A 803 -15.98 0.14 0.09
N ILE A 804 -16.04 -0.38 -1.14
CA ILE A 804 -15.32 0.17 -2.29
C ILE A 804 -16.24 1.18 -2.98
N GLU A 805 -15.84 2.45 -2.96
CA GLU A 805 -16.39 3.47 -3.86
C GLU A 805 -15.71 3.28 -5.22
N GLY A 806 -16.48 2.96 -6.26
CA GLY A 806 -15.92 2.72 -7.59
C GLY A 806 -15.51 3.99 -8.33
N VAL A 807 -15.00 3.82 -9.55
CA VAL A 807 -14.62 4.94 -10.41
C VAL A 807 -15.87 5.77 -10.74
N ALA A 808 -15.78 7.10 -10.63
CA ALA A 808 -16.93 7.97 -10.85
C ALA A 808 -17.04 8.43 -12.31
N ALA A 809 -18.17 8.15 -12.97
CA ALA A 809 -18.55 8.84 -14.20
C ALA A 809 -18.84 10.32 -13.89
N THR A 810 -18.62 11.24 -14.84
CA THR A 810 -18.80 12.68 -14.61
C THR A 810 -19.68 13.36 -15.66
N ALA A 811 -20.47 14.35 -15.23
CA ALA A 811 -21.36 15.12 -16.11
C ALA A 811 -21.57 16.57 -15.61
N ALA A 812 -21.91 17.47 -16.53
CA ALA A 812 -22.06 18.89 -16.25
C ALA A 812 -23.46 19.40 -16.67
N MET A 813 -24.04 20.33 -15.91
CA MET A 813 -25.30 20.99 -16.28
C MET A 813 -25.27 22.48 -15.90
N THR A 814 -25.68 23.34 -16.84
CA THR A 814 -25.85 24.77 -16.56
C THR A 814 -27.24 25.02 -15.99
N VAL A 815 -27.30 25.40 -14.72
CA VAL A 815 -28.54 25.75 -14.03
C VAL A 815 -28.80 27.24 -14.17
N THR A 816 -30.02 27.56 -14.55
CA THR A 816 -30.58 28.91 -14.54
C THR A 816 -31.50 29.09 -13.34
N VAL A 817 -31.46 30.28 -12.77
CA VAL A 817 -32.42 30.75 -11.77
C VAL A 817 -33.42 31.65 -12.51
N PRO A 818 -34.69 31.25 -12.67
CA PRO A 818 -35.66 32.06 -13.39
C PRO A 818 -36.02 33.32 -12.60
N ALA A 819 -36.44 34.36 -13.32
CA ALA A 819 -37.13 35.49 -12.71
C ALA A 819 -38.43 35.03 -12.03
N THR A 820 -38.77 35.64 -10.90
CA THR A 820 -40.03 35.43 -10.16
C THR A 820 -40.81 36.74 -9.92
N GLY A 821 -40.24 37.87 -10.34
CA GLY A 821 -40.89 39.18 -10.25
C GLY A 821 -39.98 40.32 -10.69
N VAL A 822 -40.55 41.51 -10.80
CA VAL A 822 -39.84 42.76 -11.04
C VAL A 822 -40.49 43.90 -10.25
N ALA A 823 -39.71 44.88 -9.83
CA ALA A 823 -40.20 46.12 -9.20
C ALA A 823 -39.60 47.33 -9.91
N VAL A 824 -40.38 48.40 -10.09
CA VAL A 824 -39.93 49.68 -10.67
C VAL A 824 -39.82 50.74 -9.58
N THR A 825 -38.68 51.41 -9.52
CA THR A 825 -38.40 52.51 -8.58
C THR A 825 -38.14 53.81 -9.33
N PRO A 826 -38.81 54.94 -8.96
CA PRO A 826 -39.94 55.02 -8.03
C PRO A 826 -41.23 54.46 -8.65
N ALA A 827 -42.12 53.89 -7.82
CA ALA A 827 -43.40 53.32 -8.28
C ALA A 827 -44.43 54.38 -8.74
N ALA A 828 -44.24 55.65 -8.37
CA ALA A 828 -44.98 56.78 -8.91
C ALA A 828 -44.13 58.06 -8.92
N SER A 829 -44.41 58.99 -9.83
CA SER A 829 -43.73 60.28 -9.89
C SER A 829 -44.60 61.39 -10.49
N THR A 830 -44.35 62.63 -10.08
CA THR A 830 -44.94 63.84 -10.66
C THR A 830 -43.84 64.68 -11.31
N LEU A 831 -43.86 64.77 -12.63
CA LEU A 831 -42.85 65.48 -13.42
C LEU A 831 -43.42 66.78 -13.98
N ARG A 832 -42.61 67.84 -14.04
CA ARG A 832 -42.95 69.02 -14.83
C ARG A 832 -42.69 68.74 -16.32
N LEU A 833 -43.42 69.44 -17.19
CA LEU A 833 -43.19 69.40 -18.64
C LEU A 833 -41.69 69.56 -18.98
N THR A 834 -41.17 68.75 -19.91
CA THR A 834 -39.74 68.64 -20.30
C THR A 834 -38.77 68.13 -19.23
N GLN A 835 -39.22 67.76 -18.03
CA GLN A 835 -38.35 67.01 -17.10
C GLN A 835 -38.22 65.54 -17.53
N SER A 836 -37.07 64.95 -17.17
CA SER A 836 -36.80 63.52 -17.33
C SER A 836 -36.44 62.90 -15.97
N LEU A 837 -36.61 61.60 -15.85
CA LEU A 837 -36.37 60.82 -14.64
C LEU A 837 -35.81 59.45 -15.04
N GLN A 838 -34.70 59.03 -14.41
CA GLN A 838 -34.25 57.65 -14.53
C GLN A 838 -35.18 56.75 -13.69
N LEU A 839 -35.78 55.73 -14.31
CA LEU A 839 -36.41 54.63 -13.60
C LEU A 839 -35.40 53.48 -13.44
N THR A 840 -35.47 52.76 -12.32
CA THR A 840 -34.71 51.53 -12.11
C THR A 840 -35.68 50.37 -12.00
N ALA A 841 -35.47 49.32 -12.80
CA ALA A 841 -36.13 48.04 -12.62
C ALA A 841 -35.22 47.08 -11.84
N THR A 842 -35.76 46.44 -10.82
CA THR A 842 -35.08 45.42 -10.01
C THR A 842 -35.77 44.09 -10.24
N VAL A 843 -35.07 43.13 -10.83
CA VAL A 843 -35.56 41.75 -11.04
C VAL A 843 -35.31 40.92 -9.78
N SER A 844 -36.31 40.12 -9.41
CA SER A 844 -36.27 39.16 -8.30
C SER A 844 -36.27 37.73 -8.84
N PRO A 845 -35.55 36.78 -8.19
CA PRO A 845 -34.58 37.00 -7.13
C PRO A 845 -33.34 37.75 -7.65
N ALA A 846 -32.54 38.32 -6.75
CA ALA A 846 -31.29 39.00 -7.14
C ALA A 846 -30.25 38.07 -7.81
N ALA A 847 -30.45 36.76 -7.74
CA ALA A 847 -29.66 35.72 -8.42
C ALA A 847 -30.21 35.30 -9.81
N ALA A 848 -31.32 35.88 -10.29
CA ALA A 848 -31.93 35.51 -11.57
C ALA A 848 -30.92 35.57 -12.74
N SER A 849 -30.94 34.58 -13.62
CA SER A 849 -29.95 34.44 -14.70
C SER A 849 -30.15 35.45 -15.82
N ASP A 850 -31.41 35.70 -16.19
CA ASP A 850 -31.77 36.84 -17.03
C ASP A 850 -32.35 37.97 -16.15
N LYS A 851 -31.78 39.16 -16.28
CA LYS A 851 -32.22 40.39 -15.60
C LYS A 851 -32.63 41.48 -16.59
N THR A 852 -32.72 41.15 -17.87
CA THR A 852 -33.13 42.09 -18.91
C THR A 852 -34.62 42.41 -18.78
N VAL A 853 -34.93 43.68 -19.00
CA VAL A 853 -36.31 44.18 -19.01
C VAL A 853 -36.55 44.99 -20.28
N SER A 854 -37.76 44.87 -20.81
CA SER A 854 -38.31 45.76 -21.83
C SER A 854 -39.11 46.88 -21.17
N TRP A 855 -39.08 48.08 -21.76
CA TRP A 855 -39.77 49.25 -21.26
C TRP A 855 -40.83 49.73 -22.25
N ALA A 856 -42.01 50.12 -21.75
CA ALA A 856 -43.11 50.67 -22.54
C ALA A 856 -43.85 51.79 -21.81
N SER A 857 -44.51 52.68 -22.56
CA SER A 857 -45.44 53.68 -22.01
C SER A 857 -46.86 53.40 -22.49
N THR A 858 -47.84 53.43 -21.58
CA THR A 858 -49.26 53.33 -21.95
C THR A 858 -49.79 54.57 -22.66
N ASN A 859 -49.06 55.70 -22.62
CA ASN A 859 -49.41 56.92 -23.35
C ASN A 859 -48.16 57.74 -23.70
N THR A 860 -47.56 57.44 -24.85
CA THR A 860 -46.36 58.12 -25.38
C THR A 860 -46.57 59.61 -25.68
N ALA A 861 -47.81 60.08 -25.83
CA ALA A 861 -48.11 61.51 -25.99
C ALA A 861 -48.02 62.30 -24.67
N VAL A 862 -48.16 61.62 -23.52
CA VAL A 862 -47.96 62.23 -22.19
C VAL A 862 -46.52 62.04 -21.71
N ALA A 863 -45.97 60.82 -21.81
CA ALA A 863 -44.60 60.55 -21.43
C ALA A 863 -44.00 59.36 -22.19
N THR A 864 -42.72 59.47 -22.56
CA THR A 864 -41.95 58.42 -23.27
C THR A 864 -40.90 57.81 -22.36
N VAL A 865 -40.47 56.58 -22.67
CA VAL A 865 -39.37 55.88 -21.99
C VAL A 865 -38.48 55.24 -23.05
N ASP A 866 -37.17 55.20 -22.81
CA ASP A 866 -36.20 54.50 -23.67
C ASP A 866 -35.82 53.12 -23.13
N SER A 867 -34.94 52.41 -23.86
CA SER A 867 -34.48 51.07 -23.48
C SER A 867 -33.64 51.04 -22.19
N SER A 868 -33.17 52.17 -21.67
CA SER A 868 -32.47 52.25 -20.39
C SER A 868 -33.40 52.55 -19.21
N GLY A 869 -34.69 52.80 -19.45
CA GLY A 869 -35.63 53.25 -18.42
C GLY A 869 -35.63 54.77 -18.19
N LEU A 870 -35.01 55.56 -19.07
CA LEU A 870 -35.06 57.02 -18.97
C LEU A 870 -36.42 57.54 -19.44
N LEU A 871 -37.22 57.99 -18.49
CA LEU A 871 -38.54 58.58 -18.69
C LEU A 871 -38.42 60.07 -19.05
N THR A 872 -39.15 60.54 -20.06
CA THR A 872 -39.23 61.96 -20.48
C THR A 872 -40.68 62.44 -20.54
N ALA A 873 -40.98 63.58 -19.92
CA ALA A 873 -42.32 64.19 -19.89
C ALA A 873 -42.64 65.04 -21.15
N VAL A 874 -43.65 64.62 -21.92
CA VAL A 874 -44.01 65.16 -23.25
C VAL A 874 -45.19 66.13 -23.21
N SER A 875 -46.27 65.82 -22.49
CA SER A 875 -47.42 66.73 -22.32
C SER A 875 -48.18 66.49 -21.00
N PRO A 876 -48.92 67.47 -20.47
CA PRO A 876 -49.65 67.30 -19.20
C PRO A 876 -50.72 66.21 -19.26
N GLY A 877 -50.77 65.36 -18.22
CA GLY A 877 -51.68 64.22 -18.15
C GLY A 877 -51.11 63.07 -17.33
N ASN A 878 -51.70 61.87 -17.50
CA ASN A 878 -51.27 60.65 -16.83
C ASN A 878 -50.81 59.58 -17.83
N ALA A 879 -49.77 58.85 -17.46
CA ALA A 879 -49.25 57.68 -18.15
C ALA A 879 -48.77 56.63 -17.13
N ALA A 880 -48.71 55.37 -17.53
CA ALA A 880 -48.01 54.32 -16.79
C ALA A 880 -46.80 53.85 -17.62
N ILE A 881 -45.65 53.73 -16.96
CA ILE A 881 -44.40 53.30 -17.57
C ILE A 881 -44.09 51.90 -17.07
N ARG A 882 -44.19 50.92 -17.96
CA ARG A 882 -44.14 49.50 -17.68
C ARG A 882 -42.73 48.97 -17.91
N ALA A 883 -42.20 48.26 -16.92
CA ALA A 883 -41.13 47.29 -17.13
C ALA A 883 -41.75 45.89 -17.27
N THR A 884 -41.20 45.07 -18.18
CA THR A 884 -41.53 43.65 -18.33
C THR A 884 -40.26 42.83 -18.49
N THR A 885 -40.05 41.81 -17.65
CA THR A 885 -38.87 40.92 -17.75
C THR A 885 -38.93 40.07 -19.02
N THR A 886 -37.77 39.83 -19.63
CA THR A 886 -37.66 38.96 -20.82
C THR A 886 -37.96 37.50 -20.43
N ASP A 887 -37.30 37.00 -19.39
CA ASP A 887 -37.66 35.75 -18.72
C ASP A 887 -38.92 35.90 -17.84
N GLY A 888 -39.78 34.89 -17.82
CA GLY A 888 -41.01 34.83 -17.01
C GLY A 888 -42.13 35.84 -17.34
N GLY A 889 -41.85 36.94 -18.04
CA GLY A 889 -42.85 37.94 -18.45
C GLY A 889 -43.48 38.77 -17.31
N PHE A 890 -42.78 38.90 -16.17
CA PHE A 890 -43.27 39.63 -15.00
C PHE A 890 -43.32 41.14 -15.27
N ILE A 891 -44.37 41.80 -14.74
CA ILE A 891 -44.70 43.21 -15.04
C ILE A 891 -44.69 44.06 -13.77
N ALA A 892 -44.13 45.27 -13.86
CA ALA A 892 -44.33 46.34 -12.88
C ALA A 892 -44.45 47.71 -13.55
N ASP A 893 -45.29 48.59 -12.99
CA ASP A 893 -45.62 49.91 -13.55
C ASP A 893 -45.16 51.06 -12.62
N CYS A 894 -44.57 52.10 -13.20
CA CYS A 894 -44.45 53.43 -12.58
C CYS A 894 -45.63 54.31 -13.02
N THR A 895 -46.39 54.85 -12.08
CA THR A 895 -47.48 55.81 -12.40
C THR A 895 -46.94 57.24 -12.50
N VAL A 896 -47.05 57.84 -13.69
CA VAL A 896 -46.51 59.17 -14.00
C VAL A 896 -47.64 60.18 -14.14
N THR A 897 -47.51 61.31 -13.43
CA THR A 897 -48.34 62.51 -13.64
C THR A 897 -47.47 63.63 -14.18
N VAL A 898 -47.72 64.08 -15.41
CA VAL A 898 -47.04 65.25 -15.98
C VAL A 898 -47.87 66.49 -15.70
N VAL A 899 -47.24 67.49 -15.07
CA VAL A 899 -47.87 68.76 -14.72
C VAL A 899 -47.20 69.94 -15.41
N THR A 900 -47.99 70.98 -15.71
CA THR A 900 -47.44 72.33 -15.95
C THR A 900 -47.72 73.18 -14.72
N PRO A 901 -46.70 73.74 -14.04
CA PRO A 901 -46.92 74.64 -12.92
C PRO A 901 -47.52 75.97 -13.40
N ALA A 902 -48.37 76.57 -12.58
CA ALA A 902 -48.75 77.97 -12.74
C ALA A 902 -47.51 78.87 -12.49
N THR A 903 -47.21 79.77 -13.42
CA THR A 903 -46.10 80.73 -13.33
C THR A 903 -46.57 82.17 -13.14
N GLY A 904 -47.88 82.42 -13.14
CA GLY A 904 -48.47 83.73 -12.83
C GLY A 904 -49.99 83.71 -12.81
N VAL A 905 -50.58 84.72 -12.17
CA VAL A 905 -52.02 85.00 -12.17
C VAL A 905 -52.24 86.48 -12.52
N ALA A 906 -53.21 86.75 -13.38
CA ALA A 906 -53.58 88.11 -13.79
C ALA A 906 -55.09 88.33 -13.62
N LEU A 907 -55.47 89.51 -13.15
CA LEU A 907 -56.87 89.92 -13.00
C LEU A 907 -57.34 90.68 -14.24
N ASP A 908 -58.61 90.53 -14.61
CA ASP A 908 -59.21 91.25 -15.74
C ASP A 908 -59.34 92.77 -15.51
N LYS A 909 -59.24 93.23 -14.25
CA LYS A 909 -59.13 94.63 -13.84
C LYS A 909 -58.06 94.78 -12.76
N GLY A 910 -57.24 95.84 -12.86
CA GLY A 910 -56.38 96.31 -11.77
C GLY A 910 -57.09 97.23 -10.77
N SER A 911 -58.24 97.80 -11.15
CA SER A 911 -59.10 98.62 -10.29
C SER A 911 -60.53 98.68 -10.85
N HIS A 912 -61.52 98.93 -9.98
CA HIS A 912 -62.91 99.17 -10.35
C HIS A 912 -63.60 100.06 -9.31
N THR A 913 -64.61 100.83 -9.72
CA THR A 913 -65.37 101.71 -8.82
C THR A 913 -66.79 101.18 -8.65
N LEU A 914 -67.14 100.77 -7.44
CA LEU A 914 -68.49 100.33 -7.08
C LEU A 914 -69.31 101.46 -6.45
N VAL A 915 -70.61 101.48 -6.76
CA VAL A 915 -71.62 102.27 -6.03
C VAL A 915 -72.28 101.35 -5.00
N TYR A 916 -72.38 101.80 -3.76
CA TYR A 916 -72.99 101.02 -2.68
C TYR A 916 -74.53 101.19 -2.65
N PRO A 917 -75.32 100.10 -2.51
CA PRO A 917 -74.93 98.70 -2.56
C PRO A 917 -74.74 98.20 -4.00
N GLY A 918 -73.71 97.39 -4.25
CA GLY A 918 -73.38 96.88 -5.58
C GLY A 918 -72.27 95.83 -5.59
N THR A 919 -72.17 95.07 -6.68
CA THR A 919 -71.21 93.97 -6.87
C THR A 919 -70.51 94.04 -8.22
N PHE A 920 -69.29 93.49 -8.29
CA PHE A 920 -68.49 93.35 -9.51
C PHE A 920 -67.78 92.00 -9.53
N GLN A 921 -67.73 91.34 -10.69
CA GLN A 921 -67.07 90.05 -10.87
C GLN A 921 -65.64 90.28 -11.38
N LEU A 922 -64.62 90.10 -10.52
CA LEU A 922 -63.24 89.96 -10.98
C LEU A 922 -63.04 88.56 -11.58
N THR A 923 -62.32 88.48 -12.68
CA THR A 923 -61.92 87.21 -13.30
C THR A 923 -60.40 87.07 -13.25
N ALA A 924 -59.91 85.98 -12.67
CA ALA A 924 -58.49 85.65 -12.66
C ALA A 924 -58.16 84.68 -13.81
N THR A 925 -57.08 84.96 -14.52
CA THR A 925 -56.49 84.08 -15.53
C THR A 925 -55.14 83.56 -15.05
N VAL A 926 -55.00 82.24 -15.00
CA VAL A 926 -53.76 81.56 -14.63
C VAL A 926 -52.91 81.30 -15.87
N SER A 927 -51.61 81.61 -15.77
CA SER A 927 -50.63 81.47 -16.84
C SER A 927 -49.56 80.42 -16.46
N PRO A 928 -49.10 79.57 -17.41
CA PRO A 928 -49.59 79.43 -18.78
C PRO A 928 -51.01 78.84 -18.80
N ALA A 929 -51.73 79.01 -19.92
CA ALA A 929 -53.08 78.45 -20.07
C ALA A 929 -53.14 76.90 -20.03
N THR A 930 -51.98 76.23 -20.08
CA THR A 930 -51.78 74.79 -19.91
C THR A 930 -51.47 74.36 -18.48
N ALA A 931 -51.41 75.30 -17.50
CA ALA A 931 -51.18 74.99 -16.09
C ALA A 931 -52.18 73.94 -15.59
N THR A 932 -51.69 72.90 -14.89
CA THR A 932 -52.51 71.75 -14.48
C THR A 932 -53.37 72.07 -13.27
N ASP A 933 -52.84 72.87 -12.34
CA ASP A 933 -53.64 73.55 -11.33
C ASP A 933 -53.90 74.99 -11.79
N LYS A 934 -55.16 75.42 -11.67
CA LYS A 934 -55.65 76.77 -11.98
C LYS A 934 -56.56 77.31 -10.86
N THR A 935 -56.51 76.72 -9.67
CA THR A 935 -57.25 77.22 -8.51
C THR A 935 -56.73 78.62 -8.14
N VAL A 936 -57.65 79.51 -7.79
CA VAL A 936 -57.33 80.88 -7.37
C VAL A 936 -58.04 81.17 -6.07
N SER A 937 -57.27 81.39 -5.01
CA SER A 937 -57.79 81.84 -3.71
C SER A 937 -57.95 83.35 -3.73
N TRP A 938 -59.16 83.82 -3.38
CA TRP A 938 -59.49 85.24 -3.31
C TRP A 938 -59.57 85.70 -1.84
N SER A 939 -59.07 86.90 -1.57
CA SER A 939 -59.22 87.58 -0.28
C SER A 939 -59.34 89.09 -0.50
N SER A 940 -59.94 89.80 0.45
CA SER A 940 -59.96 91.26 0.48
C SER A 940 -59.07 91.75 1.63
N LEU A 941 -58.23 92.75 1.34
CA LEU A 941 -57.42 93.43 2.35
C LEU A 941 -58.28 94.39 3.21
N SER A 942 -59.44 94.82 2.70
CA SER A 942 -60.37 95.74 3.36
C SER A 942 -61.81 95.18 3.39
N PRO A 943 -62.11 94.07 4.10
CA PRO A 943 -63.45 93.45 4.10
C PRO A 943 -64.61 94.37 4.53
N ALA A 944 -64.33 95.41 5.32
CA ALA A 944 -65.32 96.41 5.72
C ALA A 944 -65.67 97.43 4.61
N VAL A 945 -64.80 97.57 3.61
CA VAL A 945 -65.05 98.38 2.39
C VAL A 945 -65.66 97.49 1.31
N ALA A 946 -65.02 96.37 1.00
CA ALA A 946 -65.55 95.37 0.08
C ALA A 946 -65.08 93.96 0.46
N THR A 947 -65.99 92.98 0.41
CA THR A 947 -65.67 91.55 0.49
C THR A 947 -65.48 90.96 -0.91
N VAL A 948 -64.86 89.78 -1.01
CA VAL A 948 -64.77 89.01 -2.26
C VAL A 948 -65.14 87.55 -2.00
N SER A 949 -65.93 86.94 -2.88
CA SER A 949 -66.26 85.51 -2.81
C SER A 949 -65.11 84.62 -3.29
N SER A 950 -65.18 83.32 -3.00
CA SER A 950 -64.29 82.30 -3.59
C SER A 950 -64.39 82.20 -5.13
N SER A 951 -65.45 82.78 -5.73
CA SER A 951 -65.62 82.89 -7.18
C SER A 951 -65.17 84.24 -7.76
N GLY A 952 -64.58 85.15 -6.97
CA GLY A 952 -64.11 86.47 -7.42
C GLY A 952 -65.17 87.58 -7.45
N VAL A 953 -66.37 87.37 -6.90
CA VAL A 953 -67.40 88.41 -6.80
C VAL A 953 -67.06 89.37 -5.67
N VAL A 954 -66.61 90.56 -6.03
CA VAL A 954 -66.41 91.70 -5.12
C VAL A 954 -67.77 92.31 -4.79
N THR A 955 -68.04 92.53 -3.51
CA THR A 955 -69.27 93.14 -3.00
C THR A 955 -68.92 94.38 -2.18
N ALA A 956 -69.47 95.55 -2.53
CA ALA A 956 -69.30 96.75 -1.73
C ALA A 956 -70.07 96.63 -0.41
N VAL A 957 -69.37 96.84 0.71
CA VAL A 957 -69.91 96.77 2.09
C VAL A 957 -69.95 98.17 2.73
N GLY A 958 -69.06 99.07 2.33
CA GLY A 958 -69.02 100.46 2.78
C GLY A 958 -68.16 101.36 1.88
N PRO A 959 -68.18 102.69 2.07
CA PRO A 959 -67.36 103.61 1.30
C PRO A 959 -65.87 103.50 1.67
N GLY A 960 -65.00 103.42 0.67
CA GLY A 960 -63.55 103.34 0.83
C GLY A 960 -62.85 103.02 -0.49
N ASN A 961 -61.56 102.71 -0.41
CA ASN A 961 -60.71 102.19 -1.50
C ASN A 961 -60.13 100.82 -1.10
#